data_AF-A0A1Q3WAH8-F1
#
_entry.id   AF-A0A1Q3WAH8-F1
#
_cell.length_a   1.000
_cell.length_b   1.000
_cell.length_c   1.000
_cell.angle_alpha   90.00
_cell.angle_beta   90.00
_cell.angle_gamma   90.00
#
_symmetry.space_group_name_H-M   'P 1'
#
loop_
_entity.id
_entity.type
_entity.pdbx_description
1 polymer ?
#
loop_
_entity_poly.entity_id
_entity_poly.type
_entity_poly.pdbx_seq_one_letter_code
_entity_poly.pdbx_strand_id
1 'polypeptide(L)'
;MRKLASLVTLLFTLSLFHSFTFAQRPASEEDYYRIITLPIPEDIKLEIGGLAPLPDGRLAACTRRGDVWIISNPYMQGSRMPTYKKFASGLHEPLGLMWHPKGYFLCTQRGEVTKLVDKDGDDVADEYSSFYKWPLSGNYHEYSYGPVLLPDGDMIITLNLDWIGYGASLAKWRGWMLKLRETPSGQVEMTPWATGLRSPAGFGLLTDGSIFYTENQGDWVGSGRMTHLEKGSFAGNPAGLRWSSEPGSPLALKPDDVPSTGKPMFEVAKTVKNLKVPSVWFPHTLMGISTSDFRQDTTKGAFGPFEGQLFVGDQGHSKIMRVAMEKVGGEWQGACFPFREGFSSGILRTTWGQDGSLFVGMTSRGWAATGKEPYGVQRLVWTGKVPFEIKTITSKPDGFEVAFTLPVDRKTAENPESYSLNSFTYRYHRTYGSPIEDARPVPIRGVVVAPDGLSARIVADTALREGYIHEVKAEGVRSASTNAPLLHSVGYYTLNAIAPGEKLNLPARAVAMAKHEHAEMMATEKKAATTAAKNVKAVNAKRTIAMPADWTNGPDQTITIGTKPGLKFDVDKLEVKAGSRIKLVFNNNDDMLHNCVITKPGAANAVGEAALRLNLNGPKMNYVPNSPNVLYHTNILQPETSETIYFLAPSEAGDYQFVCSFPGHSSLMQGTLKVVK
;
A
#
# COMPACT_ATOMS: atom_id res chain seq x y z
N MET A 1 46.70 51.31 -64.68
CA MET A 1 48.09 51.59 -64.27
C MET A 1 48.13 51.70 -62.74
N ARG A 2 48.92 50.83 -62.10
CA ARG A 2 49.64 50.95 -60.79
C ARG A 2 48.81 51.34 -59.53
N LYS A 3 48.64 50.41 -58.57
CA LYS A 3 49.47 50.20 -57.34
C LYS A 3 49.37 51.41 -56.39
N LEU A 4 49.09 51.33 -55.07
CA LEU A 4 49.51 50.40 -54.02
C LEU A 4 48.81 50.83 -52.70
N ALA A 5 48.53 49.90 -51.77
CA ALA A 5 48.88 49.99 -50.34
C ALA A 5 48.00 49.06 -49.46
N SER A 6 48.65 48.07 -48.84
CA SER A 6 48.11 47.22 -47.78
C SER A 6 47.80 48.02 -46.51
N LEU A 7 46.70 47.67 -45.85
CA LEU A 7 46.59 47.81 -44.40
C LEU A 7 46.02 46.51 -43.83
N VAL A 8 46.85 45.83 -43.03
CA VAL A 8 46.50 44.63 -42.27
C VAL A 8 45.71 45.07 -41.05
N THR A 9 44.43 44.72 -40.98
CA THR A 9 43.61 44.87 -39.76
C THR A 9 43.46 43.51 -39.11
N LEU A 10 44.09 43.36 -37.95
CA LEU A 10 44.03 42.18 -37.09
C LEU A 10 42.63 42.08 -36.47
N LEU A 11 41.82 41.10 -36.90
CA LEU A 11 40.54 40.77 -36.29
C LEU A 11 40.73 39.66 -35.26
N PHE A 12 40.73 40.04 -33.98
CA PHE A 12 40.58 39.13 -32.85
C PHE A 12 39.13 38.61 -32.84
N THR A 13 38.90 37.38 -33.31
CA THR A 13 37.65 36.65 -33.04
C THR A 13 37.76 35.96 -31.69
N LEU A 14 37.14 36.55 -30.67
CA LEU A 14 36.98 35.98 -29.34
C LEU A 14 35.84 34.93 -29.40
N SER A 15 36.19 33.66 -29.55
CA SER A 15 35.23 32.55 -29.50
C SER A 15 34.81 32.29 -28.04
N LEU A 16 33.68 32.86 -27.61
CA LEU A 16 33.04 32.50 -26.34
C LEU A 16 32.42 31.10 -26.45
N PHE A 17 33.13 30.09 -25.97
CA PHE A 17 32.54 28.80 -25.63
C PHE A 17 31.61 28.98 -24.43
N HIS A 18 30.30 29.07 -24.68
CA HIS A 18 29.29 28.91 -23.65
C HIS A 18 29.18 27.42 -23.31
N SER A 19 29.85 27.00 -22.24
CA SER A 19 29.61 25.71 -21.61
C SER A 19 28.20 25.70 -21.03
N PHE A 20 27.24 25.14 -21.77
CA PHE A 20 25.93 24.80 -21.21
C PHE A 20 26.11 23.67 -20.20
N THR A 21 26.19 24.01 -18.92
CA THR A 21 26.02 23.04 -17.84
C THR A 21 24.55 22.62 -17.82
N PHE A 22 24.23 21.48 -18.42
CA PHE A 22 22.95 20.82 -18.18
C PHE A 22 22.91 20.42 -16.70
N ALA A 23 22.04 21.06 -15.92
CA ALA A 23 21.75 20.61 -14.57
C ALA A 23 21.19 19.18 -14.64
N GLN A 24 21.92 18.22 -14.08
CA GLN A 24 21.49 16.83 -14.02
C GLN A 24 20.25 16.73 -13.12
N ARG A 25 19.14 16.18 -13.65
CA ARG A 25 17.93 15.97 -12.85
C ARG A 25 18.23 15.08 -11.63
N PRO A 26 17.54 15.26 -10.49
CA PRO A 26 17.65 14.33 -9.37
C PRO A 26 17.41 12.88 -9.83
N ALA A 27 18.15 11.95 -9.23
CA ALA A 27 17.93 10.53 -9.47
C ALA A 27 16.52 10.14 -9.05
N SER A 28 15.86 9.31 -9.85
CA SER A 28 14.53 8.78 -9.59
C SER A 28 14.58 7.24 -9.52
N GLU A 29 13.49 6.63 -9.06
CA GLU A 29 13.37 5.17 -8.98
C GLU A 29 13.62 4.48 -10.33
N GLU A 30 13.19 5.10 -11.43
CA GLU A 30 13.35 4.59 -12.80
C GLU A 30 14.82 4.47 -13.23
N ASP A 31 15.71 5.27 -12.65
CA ASP A 31 17.15 5.20 -12.93
C ASP A 31 17.77 3.89 -12.41
N TYR A 32 17.10 3.23 -11.46
CA TYR A 32 17.57 2.00 -10.81
C TYR A 32 16.70 0.78 -11.14
N TYR A 33 15.38 0.97 -11.26
CA TYR A 33 14.41 -0.09 -11.54
C TYR A 33 13.43 0.33 -12.65
N ARG A 34 13.57 -0.28 -13.82
CA ARG A 34 12.74 0.00 -15.00
C ARG A 34 11.49 -0.85 -15.02
N ILE A 35 10.37 -0.24 -15.36
CA ILE A 35 9.11 -0.93 -15.62
C ILE A 35 9.02 -1.17 -17.13
N ILE A 36 8.89 -2.44 -17.53
CA ILE A 36 8.74 -2.85 -18.92
C ILE A 36 7.33 -3.41 -19.11
N THR A 37 6.54 -2.82 -20.00
CA THR A 37 5.19 -3.27 -20.32
C THR A 37 5.22 -4.39 -21.36
N LEU A 38 4.56 -5.51 -21.03
CA LEU A 38 4.29 -6.55 -22.02
C LEU A 38 3.06 -6.09 -22.84
N PRO A 39 3.18 -5.94 -24.17
CA PRO A 39 2.05 -5.55 -25.00
C PRO A 39 1.01 -6.68 -25.02
N ILE A 40 -0.25 -6.30 -24.79
CA ILE A 40 -1.40 -7.21 -24.77
C ILE A 40 -2.25 -6.92 -26.02
N PRO A 41 -2.64 -7.92 -26.81
CA PRO A 41 -3.59 -7.75 -27.91
C PRO A 41 -4.91 -7.10 -27.46
N GLU A 42 -5.48 -6.20 -28.27
CA GLU A 42 -6.66 -5.39 -27.90
C GLU A 42 -7.90 -6.22 -27.53
N ASP A 43 -8.02 -7.43 -28.07
CA ASP A 43 -9.11 -8.37 -27.83
C ASP A 43 -8.97 -9.16 -26.51
N ILE A 44 -7.81 -9.08 -25.85
CA ILE A 44 -7.52 -9.83 -24.62
C ILE A 44 -7.63 -8.93 -23.39
N LYS A 45 -8.67 -9.19 -22.58
CA LYS A 45 -8.85 -8.55 -21.27
C LYS A 45 -8.20 -9.35 -20.16
N LEU A 46 -6.91 -9.10 -19.91
CA LEU A 46 -6.11 -10.00 -19.08
C LEU A 46 -6.46 -9.96 -17.59
N GLU A 47 -6.92 -8.83 -17.03
CA GLU A 47 -7.40 -8.66 -15.63
C GLU A 47 -6.81 -9.70 -14.64
N ILE A 48 -5.48 -9.68 -14.45
CA ILE A 48 -4.75 -10.83 -13.91
C ILE A 48 -5.20 -11.17 -12.49
N GLY A 49 -5.63 -12.41 -12.28
CA GLY A 49 -5.92 -13.00 -10.97
C GLY A 49 -4.82 -13.94 -10.44
N GLY A 50 -3.94 -14.43 -11.31
CA GLY A 50 -2.85 -15.36 -10.96
C GLY A 50 -1.76 -15.37 -12.03
N LEU A 51 -0.52 -15.61 -11.61
CA LEU A 51 0.66 -15.74 -12.49
C LEU A 51 1.43 -17.01 -12.13
N ALA A 52 1.82 -17.78 -13.14
CA ALA A 52 2.63 -18.99 -12.97
C ALA A 52 3.78 -19.02 -13.99
N PRO A 53 5.05 -18.91 -13.56
CA PRO A 53 6.18 -19.13 -14.46
C PRO A 53 6.24 -20.60 -14.86
N LEU A 54 6.50 -20.87 -16.14
CA LEU A 54 6.63 -22.23 -16.66
C LEU A 54 8.12 -22.63 -16.76
N PRO A 55 8.45 -23.93 -16.66
CA PRO A 55 9.83 -24.41 -16.73
C PRO A 55 10.56 -24.03 -18.02
N ASP A 56 9.83 -23.91 -19.13
CA ASP A 56 10.34 -23.59 -20.46
C ASP A 56 10.55 -22.09 -20.72
N GLY A 57 10.33 -21.23 -19.72
CA GLY A 57 10.50 -19.79 -19.83
C GLY A 57 9.26 -19.04 -20.33
N ARG A 58 8.14 -19.73 -20.57
CA ARG A 58 6.85 -19.07 -20.77
C ARG A 58 6.25 -18.61 -19.43
N LEU A 59 5.22 -17.76 -19.51
CA LEU A 59 4.47 -17.29 -18.35
C LEU A 59 2.99 -17.60 -18.56
N ALA A 60 2.34 -18.22 -17.60
CA ALA A 60 0.89 -18.40 -17.62
C ALA A 60 0.19 -17.36 -16.72
N ALA A 61 -1.01 -16.94 -17.11
CA ALA A 61 -1.82 -16.01 -16.35
C ALA A 61 -3.29 -16.45 -16.34
N CYS A 62 -3.91 -16.48 -15.16
CA CYS A 62 -5.37 -16.59 -15.06
C CYS A 62 -5.98 -15.20 -14.92
N THR A 63 -7.20 -15.04 -15.43
CA THR A 63 -7.89 -13.76 -15.54
C THR A 63 -9.17 -13.78 -14.72
N ARG A 64 -9.57 -12.65 -14.15
CA ARG A 64 -10.88 -12.52 -13.48
C ARG A 64 -12.09 -12.76 -14.39
N ARG A 65 -11.86 -12.92 -15.69
CA ARG A 65 -12.87 -13.26 -16.71
C ARG A 65 -13.08 -14.77 -16.85
N GLY A 66 -12.28 -15.60 -16.18
CA GLY A 66 -12.43 -17.06 -16.21
C GLY A 66 -11.53 -17.77 -17.20
N ASP A 67 -10.59 -17.06 -17.82
CA ASP A 67 -9.62 -17.63 -18.76
C ASP A 67 -8.25 -17.88 -18.10
N VAL A 68 -7.52 -18.87 -18.64
CA VAL A 68 -6.07 -19.06 -18.44
C VAL A 68 -5.37 -18.91 -19.78
N TRP A 69 -4.31 -18.11 -19.81
CA TRP A 69 -3.51 -17.84 -21.00
C TRP A 69 -2.07 -18.28 -20.78
N ILE A 70 -1.45 -18.83 -21.82
CA ILE A 70 0.00 -19.04 -21.91
C ILE A 70 0.58 -17.90 -22.76
N ILE A 71 1.56 -17.21 -22.18
CA ILE A 71 2.27 -16.07 -22.75
C ILE A 71 3.66 -16.54 -23.16
N SER A 72 3.91 -16.56 -24.47
CA SER A 72 5.21 -16.90 -25.05
C SER A 72 6.07 -15.65 -25.20
N ASN A 73 7.40 -15.82 -25.09
CA ASN A 73 8.38 -14.72 -25.04
C ASN A 73 8.04 -13.59 -24.06
N PRO A 74 7.66 -13.88 -22.79
CA PRO A 74 7.30 -12.84 -21.82
C PRO A 74 8.50 -11.94 -21.44
N TYR A 75 9.72 -12.39 -21.75
CA TYR A 75 10.94 -11.62 -21.54
C TYR A 75 11.26 -10.63 -22.67
N MET A 76 10.51 -10.68 -23.79
CA MET A 76 10.74 -9.86 -24.98
C MET A 76 12.18 -9.94 -25.50
N GLN A 77 12.75 -11.14 -25.53
CA GLN A 77 14.09 -11.36 -26.08
C GLN A 77 14.04 -11.29 -27.62
N GLY A 78 15.04 -10.65 -28.21
CA GLY A 78 15.11 -10.43 -29.67
C GLY A 78 14.08 -9.42 -30.18
N SER A 79 13.62 -9.58 -31.41
CA SER A 79 12.65 -8.69 -32.06
C SER A 79 11.21 -9.19 -32.03
N ARG A 80 10.96 -10.38 -31.45
CA ARG A 80 9.61 -10.97 -31.42
C ARG A 80 8.80 -10.42 -30.25
N MET A 81 7.57 -10.03 -30.52
CA MET A 81 6.62 -9.64 -29.47
C MET A 81 6.08 -10.86 -28.72
N PRO A 82 5.60 -10.70 -27.48
CA PRO A 82 4.89 -11.76 -26.77
C PRO A 82 3.64 -12.21 -27.53
N THR A 83 3.33 -13.49 -27.47
CA THR A 83 2.09 -14.06 -28.04
C THR A 83 1.29 -14.76 -26.96
N TYR A 84 -0.04 -14.72 -27.09
CA TYR A 84 -0.97 -15.20 -26.08
C TYR A 84 -1.80 -16.34 -26.67
N LYS A 85 -1.74 -17.51 -26.04
CA LYS A 85 -2.57 -18.66 -26.39
C LYS A 85 -3.51 -18.97 -25.23
N LYS A 86 -4.81 -19.08 -25.51
CA LYS A 86 -5.79 -19.44 -24.48
C LYS A 86 -5.63 -20.93 -24.18
N PHE A 87 -5.31 -21.24 -22.92
CA PHE A 87 -5.16 -22.60 -22.42
C PHE A 87 -6.48 -23.14 -21.86
N ALA A 88 -7.23 -22.32 -21.11
CA ALA A 88 -8.50 -22.71 -20.51
C ALA A 88 -9.48 -21.53 -20.48
N SER A 89 -10.77 -21.83 -20.44
CA SER A 89 -11.86 -20.87 -20.19
C SER A 89 -12.95 -21.44 -19.26
N GLY A 90 -13.88 -20.59 -18.82
CA GLY A 90 -15.09 -21.00 -18.07
C GLY A 90 -14.93 -21.07 -16.55
N LEU A 91 -13.83 -20.56 -15.99
CA LEU A 91 -13.62 -20.53 -14.54
C LEU A 91 -14.36 -19.36 -13.87
N HIS A 92 -14.83 -19.57 -12.65
CA HIS A 92 -15.57 -18.58 -11.86
C HIS A 92 -14.64 -17.62 -11.11
N GLU A 93 -14.20 -16.57 -11.82
CA GLU A 93 -13.31 -15.52 -11.29
C GLU A 93 -12.07 -16.07 -10.57
N PRO A 94 -11.15 -16.71 -11.31
CA PRO A 94 -9.96 -17.30 -10.72
C PRO A 94 -9.00 -16.22 -10.19
N LEU A 95 -8.51 -16.42 -8.96
CA LEU A 95 -7.62 -15.49 -8.25
C LEU A 95 -6.36 -16.19 -7.69
N GLY A 96 -5.89 -17.17 -8.44
CA GLY A 96 -4.53 -17.66 -8.37
C GLY A 96 -4.32 -18.82 -9.34
N LEU A 97 -3.07 -19.05 -9.69
CA LEU A 97 -2.65 -20.00 -10.71
C LEU A 97 -1.28 -20.55 -10.32
N MET A 98 -1.12 -21.86 -10.42
CA MET A 98 0.13 -22.53 -10.13
C MET A 98 0.38 -23.63 -11.16
N TRP A 99 1.60 -23.70 -11.67
CA TRP A 99 2.07 -24.86 -12.42
C TRP A 99 2.54 -25.93 -11.45
N HIS A 100 1.87 -27.08 -11.44
CA HIS A 100 2.23 -28.20 -10.59
C HIS A 100 3.44 -28.96 -11.19
N PRO A 101 4.42 -29.40 -10.40
CA PRO A 101 5.56 -30.19 -10.89
C PRO A 101 5.22 -31.49 -11.64
N LYS A 102 3.96 -31.94 -11.52
CA LYS A 102 3.41 -33.12 -12.23
C LYS A 102 2.88 -32.78 -13.64
N GLY A 103 3.04 -31.54 -14.12
CA GLY A 103 2.73 -31.17 -15.51
C GLY A 103 1.29 -30.70 -15.76
N TYR A 104 0.65 -30.07 -14.78
CA TYR A 104 -0.72 -29.56 -14.93
C TYR A 104 -0.90 -28.25 -14.16
N PHE A 105 -1.94 -27.48 -14.44
CA PHE A 105 -2.27 -26.29 -13.65
C PHE A 105 -3.22 -26.61 -12.50
N LEU A 106 -3.03 -25.92 -11.37
CA LEU A 106 -4.05 -25.72 -10.35
C LEU A 106 -4.46 -24.25 -10.34
N CYS A 107 -5.76 -24.00 -10.37
CA CYS A 107 -6.32 -22.66 -10.42
C CYS A 107 -7.41 -22.51 -9.36
N THR A 108 -7.22 -21.58 -8.41
CA THR A 108 -8.25 -21.30 -7.40
C THR A 108 -9.28 -20.35 -7.97
N GLN A 109 -10.52 -20.82 -8.03
CA GLN A 109 -11.72 -20.03 -8.32
C GLN A 109 -12.60 -19.95 -7.07
N ARG A 110 -13.73 -19.23 -7.14
CA ARG A 110 -14.53 -18.91 -5.93
C ARG A 110 -14.85 -20.10 -5.03
N GLY A 111 -15.27 -21.24 -5.60
CA GLY A 111 -15.74 -22.42 -4.85
C GLY A 111 -14.82 -23.64 -4.84
N GLU A 112 -13.70 -23.60 -5.57
CA GLU A 112 -12.80 -24.75 -5.66
C GLU A 112 -11.39 -24.38 -6.14
N VAL A 113 -10.45 -25.30 -5.89
CA VAL A 113 -9.23 -25.41 -6.70
C VAL A 113 -9.53 -26.35 -7.85
N THR A 114 -9.35 -25.88 -9.08
CA THR A 114 -9.55 -26.67 -10.30
C THR A 114 -8.22 -27.13 -10.85
N LYS A 115 -8.14 -28.42 -11.18
CA LYS A 115 -7.04 -29.02 -11.93
C LYS A 115 -7.36 -28.95 -13.42
N LEU A 116 -6.42 -28.42 -14.18
CA LEU A 116 -6.50 -28.27 -15.64
C LEU A 116 -5.37 -29.07 -16.28
N VAL A 117 -5.72 -30.05 -17.12
CA VAL A 117 -4.76 -30.97 -17.74
C VAL A 117 -4.85 -30.86 -19.25
N ASP A 118 -3.69 -30.72 -19.88
CA ASP A 118 -3.46 -30.89 -21.32
C ASP A 118 -2.95 -32.32 -21.53
N LYS A 119 -3.66 -33.13 -22.32
CA LYS A 119 -3.39 -34.56 -22.52
C LYS A 119 -2.60 -34.84 -23.79
N ASP A 120 -2.64 -33.94 -24.77
CA ASP A 120 -2.01 -34.14 -26.08
C ASP A 120 -0.83 -33.19 -26.35
N GLY A 121 -0.55 -32.27 -25.43
CA GLY A 121 0.58 -31.35 -25.46
C GLY A 121 0.36 -30.18 -26.41
N ASP A 122 -0.89 -29.89 -26.77
CA ASP A 122 -1.20 -28.80 -27.68
C ASP A 122 -1.31 -27.45 -26.97
N ASP A 123 -1.03 -27.32 -25.67
CA ASP A 123 -1.23 -26.11 -24.86
C ASP A 123 -2.72 -25.68 -24.72
N VAL A 124 -3.64 -26.64 -24.68
CA VAL A 124 -5.06 -26.45 -24.35
C VAL A 124 -5.48 -27.46 -23.28
N ALA A 125 -6.32 -27.04 -22.33
CA ALA A 125 -6.85 -27.94 -21.31
C ALA A 125 -7.95 -28.84 -21.88
N ASP A 126 -7.72 -30.15 -21.90
CA ASP A 126 -8.69 -31.19 -22.26
C ASP A 126 -9.57 -31.61 -21.08
N GLU A 127 -9.04 -31.51 -19.86
CA GLU A 127 -9.72 -31.97 -18.66
C GLU A 127 -9.76 -30.90 -17.58
N TYR A 128 -10.95 -30.74 -17.01
CA TYR A 128 -11.24 -29.93 -15.84
C TYR A 128 -11.74 -30.86 -14.76
N SER A 129 -10.99 -30.99 -13.68
CA SER A 129 -11.40 -31.76 -12.51
C SER A 129 -11.17 -30.97 -11.24
N SER A 130 -12.07 -31.15 -10.27
CA SER A 130 -12.00 -30.42 -9.01
C SER A 130 -10.96 -31.07 -8.11
N PHE A 131 -9.93 -30.31 -7.74
CA PHE A 131 -8.91 -30.75 -6.80
C PHE A 131 -9.47 -30.74 -5.37
N TYR A 132 -10.16 -29.66 -4.98
CA TYR A 132 -10.90 -29.58 -3.71
C TYR A 132 -11.99 -28.52 -3.78
N LYS A 133 -13.13 -28.73 -3.10
CA LYS A 133 -14.31 -27.83 -3.12
C LYS A 133 -14.71 -27.34 -1.74
N TRP A 134 -15.34 -26.17 -1.68
CA TRP A 134 -16.00 -25.64 -0.49
C TRP A 134 -17.33 -24.94 -0.87
N PRO A 135 -18.27 -24.77 0.08
CA PRO A 135 -19.55 -24.13 -0.22
C PRO A 135 -19.41 -22.63 -0.50
N LEU A 136 -20.40 -22.07 -1.20
CA LEU A 136 -20.57 -20.64 -1.47
C LEU A 136 -21.90 -20.16 -0.93
N SER A 137 -21.94 -18.91 -0.45
CA SER A 137 -23.16 -18.19 -0.09
C SER A 137 -23.78 -17.48 -1.30
N GLY A 138 -22.98 -17.19 -2.33
CA GLY A 138 -23.36 -16.37 -3.48
C GLY A 138 -23.04 -14.88 -3.28
N ASN A 139 -22.41 -14.50 -2.17
CA ASN A 139 -22.02 -13.12 -1.91
C ASN A 139 -20.88 -12.68 -2.85
N TYR A 140 -20.97 -11.45 -3.35
CA TYR A 140 -20.02 -10.93 -4.34
C TYR A 140 -18.58 -10.84 -3.80
N HIS A 141 -18.37 -10.81 -2.48
CA HIS A 141 -17.06 -10.67 -1.85
C HIS A 141 -16.39 -12.02 -1.50
N GLU A 142 -17.00 -13.16 -1.85
CA GLU A 142 -16.46 -14.52 -1.64
C GLU A 142 -15.28 -14.89 -2.57
N TYR A 143 -14.23 -14.08 -2.56
CA TYR A 143 -12.98 -14.37 -3.24
C TYR A 143 -12.22 -15.53 -2.58
N SER A 144 -11.45 -16.26 -3.38
CA SER A 144 -10.61 -17.37 -2.92
C SER A 144 -9.28 -17.29 -3.64
N TYR A 145 -8.17 -17.40 -2.90
CA TYR A 145 -6.84 -17.14 -3.43
C TYR A 145 -5.91 -18.35 -3.31
N GLY A 146 -4.89 -18.42 -4.18
CA GLY A 146 -3.90 -19.51 -4.23
C GLY A 146 -4.05 -20.42 -5.46
N PRO A 147 -3.57 -21.68 -5.41
CA PRO A 147 -2.81 -22.27 -4.31
C PRO A 147 -1.37 -21.78 -4.26
N VAL A 148 -0.74 -21.93 -3.09
CA VAL A 148 0.71 -21.78 -2.93
C VAL A 148 1.28 -23.12 -2.47
N LEU A 149 2.24 -23.67 -3.24
CA LEU A 149 2.93 -24.92 -2.91
C LEU A 149 3.89 -24.74 -1.75
N LEU A 150 3.83 -25.66 -0.79
CA LEU A 150 4.74 -25.74 0.33
C LEU A 150 5.89 -26.72 0.04
N PRO A 151 7.04 -26.61 0.73
CA PRO A 151 8.18 -27.49 0.53
C PRO A 151 7.89 -28.99 0.78
N ASP A 152 6.88 -29.30 1.59
CA ASP A 152 6.44 -30.66 1.89
C ASP A 152 5.49 -31.24 0.81
N GLY A 153 5.15 -30.47 -0.22
CA GLY A 153 4.23 -30.85 -1.29
C GLY A 153 2.76 -30.56 -0.99
N ASP A 154 2.43 -30.12 0.22
CA ASP A 154 1.10 -29.62 0.53
C ASP A 154 0.91 -28.22 -0.08
N MET A 155 -0.32 -27.72 -0.06
CA MET A 155 -0.66 -26.39 -0.56
C MET A 155 -1.45 -25.61 0.47
N ILE A 156 -1.36 -24.28 0.42
CA ILE A 156 -2.23 -23.39 1.18
C ILE A 156 -3.10 -22.55 0.24
N ILE A 157 -4.31 -22.27 0.71
CA ILE A 157 -5.28 -21.35 0.09
C ILE A 157 -5.86 -20.44 1.17
N THR A 158 -6.40 -19.29 0.78
CA THR A 158 -7.13 -18.40 1.68
C THR A 158 -8.53 -18.11 1.14
N LEU A 159 -9.51 -18.08 2.05
CA LEU A 159 -10.90 -17.80 1.75
C LEU A 159 -11.28 -16.45 2.35
N ASN A 160 -11.60 -15.49 1.50
CA ASN A 160 -11.99 -14.13 1.86
C ASN A 160 -13.31 -14.13 2.66
N LEU A 161 -13.55 -13.11 3.50
CA LEU A 161 -14.87 -12.91 4.12
C LEU A 161 -15.89 -12.38 3.10
N ASP A 162 -17.15 -12.72 3.32
CA ASP A 162 -18.29 -12.09 2.68
C ASP A 162 -18.42 -10.61 3.13
N TRP A 163 -19.17 -9.81 2.36
CA TRP A 163 -19.45 -8.42 2.72
C TRP A 163 -20.95 -8.15 2.80
N ILE A 164 -21.41 -7.69 3.98
CA ILE A 164 -22.82 -7.32 4.25
C ILE A 164 -22.93 -5.96 4.98
N GLY A 165 -21.99 -5.05 4.72
CA GLY A 165 -21.76 -3.82 5.50
C GLY A 165 -20.68 -3.97 6.57
N TYR A 166 -20.27 -5.21 6.84
CA TYR A 166 -19.09 -5.61 7.60
C TYR A 166 -18.63 -6.99 7.13
N GLY A 167 -17.42 -7.41 7.52
CA GLY A 167 -16.89 -8.72 7.20
C GLY A 167 -17.69 -9.83 7.89
N ALA A 168 -18.27 -10.74 7.10
CA ALA A 168 -19.05 -11.87 7.60
C ALA A 168 -18.54 -13.19 7.03
N SER A 169 -18.74 -14.27 7.78
CA SER A 169 -18.40 -15.64 7.34
C SER A 169 -19.70 -16.40 7.08
N LEU A 170 -20.29 -16.20 5.90
CA LEU A 170 -21.64 -16.72 5.58
C LEU A 170 -21.58 -18.19 5.17
N ALA A 171 -20.55 -18.59 4.44
CA ALA A 171 -20.26 -19.97 4.07
C ALA A 171 -19.12 -20.58 4.92
N LYS A 172 -19.11 -21.92 4.99
CA LYS A 172 -18.13 -22.67 5.79
C LYS A 172 -16.71 -22.29 5.39
N TRP A 173 -15.89 -22.00 6.40
CA TRP A 173 -14.47 -21.63 6.27
C TRP A 173 -14.16 -20.27 5.64
N ARG A 174 -15.15 -19.41 5.35
CA ARG A 174 -14.85 -18.02 4.95
C ARG A 174 -14.10 -17.29 6.08
N GLY A 175 -13.03 -16.57 5.73
CA GLY A 175 -12.10 -15.95 6.69
C GLY A 175 -10.99 -16.87 7.22
N TRP A 176 -10.76 -18.02 6.57
CA TRP A 176 -9.72 -19.00 6.96
C TRP A 176 -8.64 -19.16 5.90
N MET A 177 -7.45 -19.52 6.37
CA MET A 177 -6.44 -20.24 5.59
C MET A 177 -6.64 -21.73 5.76
N LEU A 178 -6.63 -22.47 4.65
CA LEU A 178 -6.75 -23.92 4.62
C LEU A 178 -5.47 -24.53 4.03
N LYS A 179 -5.05 -25.68 4.55
CA LYS A 179 -3.97 -26.50 4.00
C LYS A 179 -4.58 -27.69 3.27
N LEU A 180 -4.15 -27.95 2.04
CA LEU A 180 -4.59 -29.05 1.19
C LEU A 180 -3.43 -30.02 0.98
N ARG A 181 -3.69 -31.31 1.16
CA ARG A 181 -2.71 -32.40 0.95
C ARG A 181 -3.26 -33.41 -0.02
N GLU A 182 -2.54 -33.68 -1.11
CA GLU A 182 -2.83 -34.81 -1.99
C GLU A 182 -2.16 -36.08 -1.39
N THR A 183 -2.97 -37.06 -1.01
CA THR A 183 -2.46 -38.35 -0.53
C THR A 183 -1.87 -39.16 -1.70
N PRO A 184 -1.07 -40.21 -1.43
CA PRO A 184 -0.56 -41.09 -2.49
C PRO A 184 -1.66 -41.75 -3.35
N SER A 185 -2.89 -41.90 -2.83
CA SER A 185 -4.03 -42.41 -3.59
C SER A 185 -4.70 -41.36 -4.48
N GLY A 186 -4.24 -40.10 -4.45
CA GLY A 186 -4.83 -38.99 -5.20
C GLY A 186 -6.03 -38.32 -4.52
N GLN A 187 -6.37 -38.73 -3.29
CA GLN A 187 -7.40 -38.05 -2.50
C GLN A 187 -6.84 -36.75 -1.91
N VAL A 188 -7.65 -35.70 -1.88
CA VAL A 188 -7.25 -34.42 -1.27
C VAL A 188 -7.86 -34.28 0.12
N GLU A 189 -6.99 -34.18 1.13
CA GLU A 189 -7.35 -33.89 2.51
C GLU A 189 -7.21 -32.39 2.79
N MET A 190 -8.12 -31.82 3.57
CA MET A 190 -8.10 -30.41 3.96
C MET A 190 -7.98 -30.28 5.48
N THR A 191 -7.05 -29.43 5.92
CA THR A 191 -6.88 -29.06 7.32
C THR A 191 -7.08 -27.55 7.48
N PRO A 192 -7.99 -27.08 8.36
CA PRO A 192 -8.06 -25.65 8.70
C PRO A 192 -6.77 -25.23 9.42
N TRP A 193 -6.13 -24.17 8.94
CA TRP A 193 -4.80 -23.77 9.41
C TRP A 193 -4.86 -22.59 10.39
N ALA A 194 -5.44 -21.48 9.96
CA ALA A 194 -5.54 -20.23 10.73
C ALA A 194 -6.80 -19.47 10.31
N THR A 195 -7.30 -18.60 11.18
CA THR A 195 -8.50 -17.77 10.89
C THR A 195 -8.29 -16.32 11.29
N GLY A 196 -9.31 -15.50 11.06
CA GLY A 196 -9.31 -14.07 11.33
C GLY A 196 -8.79 -13.23 10.18
N LEU A 197 -8.80 -13.81 8.99
CA LEU A 197 -8.49 -13.14 7.73
C LEU A 197 -9.74 -12.42 7.23
N ARG A 198 -9.61 -11.19 6.74
CA ARG A 198 -10.72 -10.43 6.15
C ARG A 198 -10.62 -10.47 4.63
N SER A 199 -9.55 -9.89 4.08
CA SER A 199 -9.27 -9.89 2.64
C SER A 199 -7.81 -10.27 2.34
N PRO A 200 -7.45 -11.55 2.53
CA PRO A 200 -6.07 -12.03 2.48
C PRO A 200 -5.58 -12.26 1.03
N ALA A 201 -5.56 -11.20 0.21
CA ALA A 201 -5.20 -11.28 -1.19
C ALA A 201 -3.73 -11.66 -1.42
N GLY A 202 -2.82 -11.29 -0.51
CA GLY A 202 -1.42 -11.69 -0.53
C GLY A 202 -1.10 -12.66 0.60
N PHE A 203 -0.44 -13.76 0.26
CA PHE A 203 0.04 -14.75 1.22
C PHE A 203 1.09 -15.65 0.55
N GLY A 204 1.95 -16.24 1.36
CA GLY A 204 3.03 -17.08 0.85
C GLY A 204 3.99 -17.50 1.96
N LEU A 205 5.06 -18.16 1.53
CA LEU A 205 6.14 -18.61 2.40
C LEU A 205 7.39 -17.75 2.22
N LEU A 206 8.15 -17.62 3.31
CA LEU A 206 9.54 -17.22 3.25
C LEU A 206 10.44 -18.44 3.03
N THR A 207 11.71 -18.22 2.71
CA THR A 207 12.71 -19.27 2.49
C THR A 207 12.91 -20.20 3.69
N ASP A 208 12.60 -19.74 4.90
CA ASP A 208 12.66 -20.57 6.12
C ASP A 208 11.39 -21.42 6.36
N GLY A 209 10.41 -21.34 5.45
CA GLY A 209 9.13 -22.05 5.54
C GLY A 209 8.05 -21.32 6.34
N SER A 210 8.36 -20.16 6.94
CA SER A 210 7.38 -19.36 7.68
C SER A 210 6.29 -18.84 6.74
N ILE A 211 5.02 -18.97 7.15
CA ILE A 211 3.86 -18.53 6.37
C ILE A 211 3.46 -17.11 6.80
N PHE A 212 3.33 -16.22 5.82
CA PHE A 212 2.86 -14.86 6.03
C PHE A 212 1.66 -14.56 5.16
N TYR A 213 0.87 -13.59 5.60
CA TYR A 213 -0.18 -13.00 4.80
C TYR A 213 -0.19 -11.48 4.95
N THR A 214 -0.66 -10.79 3.91
CA THR A 214 -0.94 -9.37 3.90
C THR A 214 -2.44 -9.11 3.97
N GLU A 215 -2.80 -7.98 4.57
CA GLU A 215 -4.20 -7.60 4.79
C GLU A 215 -4.40 -6.12 4.46
N ASN A 216 -5.64 -5.79 4.10
CA ASN A 216 -6.07 -4.43 3.80
C ASN A 216 -6.71 -3.79 5.01
N GLN A 217 -6.72 -2.45 5.04
CA GLN A 217 -7.52 -1.73 6.01
C GLN A 217 -9.00 -2.19 5.92
N GLY A 218 -9.66 -2.33 7.05
CA GLY A 218 -11.04 -2.80 7.11
C GLY A 218 -11.57 -2.91 8.53
N ASP A 219 -12.75 -3.53 8.70
CA ASP A 219 -13.25 -3.89 10.02
C ASP A 219 -12.24 -4.80 10.75
N TRP A 220 -11.94 -4.46 12.00
CA TRP A 220 -10.89 -5.11 12.82
C TRP A 220 -9.45 -4.93 12.35
N VAL A 221 -9.22 -4.19 11.26
CA VAL A 221 -7.90 -3.97 10.69
C VAL A 221 -7.64 -2.48 10.52
N GLY A 222 -6.88 -1.89 11.45
CA GLY A 222 -6.62 -0.45 11.48
C GLY A 222 -5.91 0.10 10.24
N SER A 223 -4.98 -0.68 9.67
CA SER A 223 -4.18 -0.31 8.50
C SER A 223 -3.72 -1.54 7.74
N GLY A 224 -3.14 -1.35 6.55
CA GLY A 224 -2.51 -2.45 5.83
C GLY A 224 -1.44 -3.10 6.69
N ARG A 225 -1.26 -4.42 6.60
CA ARG A 225 -0.27 -5.13 7.43
C ARG A 225 0.18 -6.45 6.83
N MET A 226 1.27 -6.98 7.37
CA MET A 226 1.77 -8.33 7.17
C MET A 226 1.89 -9.05 8.51
N THR A 227 1.45 -10.30 8.57
CA THR A 227 1.40 -11.07 9.82
C THR A 227 1.84 -12.51 9.59
N HIS A 228 2.70 -13.03 10.47
CA HIS A 228 3.09 -14.44 10.52
C HIS A 228 1.94 -15.33 11.00
N LEU A 229 1.65 -16.42 10.28
CA LEU A 229 0.57 -17.37 10.60
C LEU A 229 1.08 -18.79 10.81
N GLU A 230 0.99 -19.23 12.05
CA GLU A 230 1.19 -20.62 12.46
C GLU A 230 -0.15 -21.37 12.53
N LYS A 231 -0.12 -22.70 12.56
CA LYS A 231 -1.33 -23.50 12.79
C LYS A 231 -1.98 -23.09 14.11
N GLY A 232 -3.26 -22.76 14.07
CA GLY A 232 -4.01 -22.25 15.22
C GLY A 232 -3.82 -20.76 15.48
N SER A 233 -3.27 -19.99 14.54
CA SER A 233 -3.22 -18.53 14.66
C SER A 233 -4.59 -17.90 14.44
N PHE A 234 -4.88 -16.86 15.24
CA PHE A 234 -6.00 -15.95 15.02
C PHE A 234 -5.46 -14.57 14.61
N ALA A 235 -5.77 -14.14 13.39
CA ALA A 235 -5.20 -12.92 12.82
C ALA A 235 -5.96 -11.64 13.20
N GLY A 236 -7.17 -11.74 13.78
CA GLY A 236 -7.85 -10.61 14.42
C GLY A 236 -9.28 -10.31 13.98
N ASN A 237 -9.75 -10.72 12.80
CA ASN A 237 -11.17 -10.52 12.48
C ASN A 237 -12.04 -11.67 13.08
N PRO A 238 -12.97 -11.43 14.00
CA PRO A 238 -13.69 -12.52 14.69
C PRO A 238 -14.67 -13.30 13.82
N ALA A 239 -15.03 -12.83 12.61
CA ALA A 239 -16.07 -13.45 11.80
C ALA A 239 -15.78 -14.92 11.46
N GLY A 240 -14.52 -15.26 11.15
CA GLY A 240 -14.10 -16.62 10.83
C GLY A 240 -14.23 -17.59 12.02
N LEU A 241 -14.21 -17.09 13.27
CA LEU A 241 -14.33 -17.91 14.48
C LEU A 241 -15.69 -18.61 14.61
N ARG A 242 -16.68 -18.22 13.79
CA ARG A 242 -17.96 -18.93 13.62
C ARG A 242 -17.74 -20.44 13.39
N TRP A 243 -16.68 -20.83 12.70
CA TRP A 243 -16.37 -22.22 12.34
C TRP A 243 -15.34 -22.87 13.26
N SER A 244 -14.92 -22.23 14.35
CA SER A 244 -13.92 -22.78 15.27
C SER A 244 -14.35 -24.06 16.00
N SER A 245 -15.66 -24.35 16.07
CA SER A 245 -16.19 -25.59 16.67
C SER A 245 -16.18 -26.78 15.70
N GLU A 246 -15.87 -26.56 14.43
CA GLU A 246 -15.88 -27.61 13.42
C GLU A 246 -14.74 -28.63 13.64
N PRO A 247 -14.95 -29.92 13.29
CA PRO A 247 -13.91 -30.92 13.38
C PRO A 247 -12.62 -30.51 12.68
N GLY A 248 -11.48 -30.74 13.35
CA GLY A 248 -10.16 -30.40 12.84
C GLY A 248 -9.72 -28.96 13.04
N SER A 249 -10.60 -28.06 13.50
CA SER A 249 -10.22 -26.69 13.88
C SER A 249 -9.11 -26.70 14.93
N PRO A 250 -7.98 -25.99 14.71
CA PRO A 250 -6.92 -25.84 15.70
C PRO A 250 -7.23 -24.77 16.77
N LEU A 251 -8.41 -24.15 16.72
CA LEU A 251 -8.82 -23.02 17.54
C LEU A 251 -10.08 -23.35 18.34
N ALA A 252 -10.10 -22.95 19.61
CA ALA A 252 -11.29 -23.02 20.46
C ALA A 252 -12.01 -21.66 20.62
N LEU A 253 -11.35 -20.56 20.25
CA LEU A 253 -11.83 -19.18 20.39
C LEU A 253 -13.15 -18.97 19.64
N LYS A 254 -14.09 -18.26 20.25
CA LYS A 254 -15.39 -17.88 19.70
C LYS A 254 -15.44 -16.39 19.35
N PRO A 255 -16.35 -15.95 18.46
CA PRO A 255 -16.49 -14.54 18.10
C PRO A 255 -16.62 -13.61 19.33
N ASP A 256 -17.39 -14.02 20.34
CA ASP A 256 -17.65 -13.21 21.54
C ASP A 256 -16.45 -13.11 22.49
N ASP A 257 -15.44 -13.97 22.32
CA ASP A 257 -14.19 -13.91 23.11
C ASP A 257 -13.27 -12.75 22.65
N VAL A 258 -13.62 -12.06 21.55
CA VAL A 258 -12.80 -11.00 20.94
C VAL A 258 -13.41 -9.62 21.24
N PRO A 259 -12.88 -8.86 22.21
CA PRO A 259 -13.48 -7.60 22.61
C PRO A 259 -13.09 -6.46 21.68
N SER A 260 -14.07 -5.62 21.31
CA SER A 260 -13.84 -4.37 20.56
C SER A 260 -13.49 -3.22 21.52
N THR A 261 -12.34 -3.31 22.18
CA THR A 261 -11.94 -2.35 23.24
C THR A 261 -11.43 -1.01 22.70
N GLY A 262 -11.00 -0.95 21.44
CA GLY A 262 -10.33 0.22 20.87
C GLY A 262 -8.87 0.40 21.33
N LYS A 263 -8.36 -0.47 22.22
CA LYS A 263 -6.94 -0.52 22.57
C LYS A 263 -6.09 -0.99 21.37
N PRO A 264 -4.77 -0.75 21.36
CA PRO A 264 -3.88 -1.33 20.37
C PRO A 264 -3.96 -2.85 20.38
N MET A 265 -3.83 -3.46 19.21
CA MET A 265 -3.89 -4.93 19.06
C MET A 265 -2.84 -5.64 19.92
N PHE A 266 -1.67 -5.04 20.08
CA PHE A 266 -0.61 -5.54 20.94
C PHE A 266 -1.04 -5.69 22.41
N GLU A 267 -1.86 -4.76 22.92
CA GLU A 267 -2.41 -4.86 24.28
C GLU A 267 -3.50 -5.92 24.38
N VAL A 268 -4.33 -6.06 23.35
CA VAL A 268 -5.42 -7.05 23.32
C VAL A 268 -4.88 -8.48 23.19
N ALA A 269 -3.76 -8.67 22.47
CA ALA A 269 -3.11 -9.97 22.31
C ALA A 269 -2.58 -10.57 23.62
N LYS A 270 -2.36 -9.74 24.66
CA LYS A 270 -1.99 -10.21 26.00
C LYS A 270 -3.11 -10.98 26.70
N THR A 271 -4.36 -10.77 26.29
CA THR A 271 -5.55 -11.39 26.91
C THR A 271 -6.30 -12.34 25.98
N VAL A 272 -6.27 -12.08 24.67
CA VAL A 272 -6.94 -12.94 23.68
C VAL A 272 -5.96 -14.00 23.19
N LYS A 273 -6.21 -15.25 23.59
CA LYS A 273 -5.39 -16.40 23.20
C LYS A 273 -5.30 -16.52 21.67
N ASN A 274 -4.13 -16.92 21.17
CA ASN A 274 -3.87 -17.16 19.75
C ASN A 274 -3.90 -15.90 18.86
N LEU A 275 -4.23 -14.71 19.39
CA LEU A 275 -4.22 -13.47 18.62
C LEU A 275 -2.78 -13.11 18.22
N LYS A 276 -2.49 -13.10 16.91
CA LYS A 276 -1.19 -12.70 16.38
C LYS A 276 -1.18 -11.20 16.13
N VAL A 277 -0.13 -10.54 16.64
CA VAL A 277 0.15 -9.13 16.31
C VAL A 277 0.85 -9.04 14.96
N PRO A 278 0.70 -7.92 14.23
CA PRO A 278 1.35 -7.78 12.93
C PRO A 278 2.85 -7.72 13.05
N SER A 279 3.53 -8.35 12.10
CA SER A 279 4.98 -8.27 11.98
C SER A 279 5.41 -6.95 11.36
N VAL A 280 4.63 -6.45 10.40
CA VAL A 280 4.83 -5.13 9.80
C VAL A 280 3.47 -4.48 9.54
N TRP A 281 3.29 -3.24 9.99
CA TRP A 281 2.22 -2.37 9.54
C TRP A 281 2.69 -1.57 8.33
N PHE A 282 1.79 -1.38 7.36
CA PHE A 282 1.92 -0.47 6.24
C PHE A 282 1.01 0.73 6.50
N PRO A 283 1.54 1.87 6.98
CA PRO A 283 0.71 3.02 7.27
C PRO A 283 -0.12 3.46 6.07
N HIS A 284 -1.44 3.43 6.27
CA HIS A 284 -2.43 3.71 5.23
C HIS A 284 -2.15 5.05 4.55
N THR A 285 -2.30 5.11 3.23
CA THR A 285 -2.04 6.27 2.34
C THR A 285 -0.55 6.62 2.16
N LEU A 286 0.31 6.33 3.15
CA LEU A 286 1.77 6.54 3.03
C LEU A 286 2.41 5.40 2.23
N MET A 287 2.17 4.17 2.69
CA MET A 287 2.71 2.97 2.09
C MET A 287 1.78 2.39 1.03
N GLY A 288 0.49 2.69 1.08
CA GLY A 288 -0.50 2.15 0.18
C GLY A 288 -1.88 2.19 0.80
N ILE A 289 -2.89 1.75 0.07
CA ILE A 289 -4.28 1.68 0.56
C ILE A 289 -4.89 0.29 0.42
N SER A 290 -4.25 -0.62 -0.32
CA SER A 290 -4.72 -1.98 -0.57
C SER A 290 -3.54 -2.90 -0.87
N THR A 291 -2.94 -3.44 0.19
CA THR A 291 -1.87 -4.43 0.15
C THR A 291 -2.28 -5.66 -0.67
N SER A 292 -1.39 -6.11 -1.54
CA SER A 292 -1.61 -7.27 -2.42
C SER A 292 -0.52 -8.33 -2.19
N ASP A 293 -0.24 -9.15 -3.21
CA ASP A 293 0.75 -10.22 -3.19
C ASP A 293 2.17 -9.72 -2.84
N PHE A 294 3.01 -10.64 -2.34
CA PHE A 294 4.39 -10.35 -1.99
C PHE A 294 5.35 -11.46 -2.40
N ARG A 295 6.62 -11.09 -2.59
CA ARG A 295 7.71 -12.03 -2.89
C ARG A 295 8.96 -11.69 -2.10
N GLN A 296 9.59 -12.69 -1.51
CA GLN A 296 10.92 -12.57 -0.96
C GLN A 296 11.94 -12.57 -2.10
N ASP A 297 12.94 -11.70 -2.04
CA ASP A 297 14.07 -11.70 -2.96
C ASP A 297 14.94 -12.93 -2.74
N THR A 298 14.79 -13.89 -3.65
CA THR A 298 15.59 -15.11 -3.73
C THR A 298 16.50 -15.11 -4.96
N THR A 299 16.67 -13.95 -5.59
CA THR A 299 17.37 -13.80 -6.87
C THR A 299 18.89 -13.77 -6.76
N LYS A 300 19.42 -13.86 -5.52
CA LYS A 300 20.87 -13.89 -5.23
C LYS A 300 21.63 -12.70 -5.81
N GLY A 301 21.06 -11.51 -5.62
CA GLY A 301 21.64 -10.24 -6.08
C GLY A 301 21.27 -9.83 -7.51
N ALA A 302 20.56 -10.66 -8.28
CA ALA A 302 20.10 -10.28 -9.61
C ALA A 302 19.03 -9.18 -9.60
N PHE A 303 18.38 -8.95 -8.45
CA PHE A 303 17.41 -7.87 -8.23
C PHE A 303 17.92 -6.71 -7.38
N GLY A 304 19.24 -6.54 -7.32
CA GLY A 304 19.89 -5.43 -6.62
C GLY A 304 20.25 -5.74 -5.16
N PRO A 305 20.44 -4.71 -4.32
CA PRO A 305 21.12 -4.86 -3.03
C PRO A 305 20.24 -5.38 -1.88
N PHE A 306 19.02 -5.86 -2.18
CA PHE A 306 17.96 -6.15 -1.21
C PHE A 306 17.68 -7.65 -1.03
N GLU A 307 18.67 -8.50 -1.29
CA GLU A 307 18.56 -9.95 -1.13
C GLU A 307 17.94 -10.33 0.24
N GLY A 308 17.00 -11.28 0.23
CA GLY A 308 16.28 -11.75 1.40
C GLY A 308 15.16 -10.84 1.89
N GLN A 309 15.04 -9.60 1.38
CA GLN A 309 13.94 -8.69 1.70
C GLN A 309 12.69 -9.03 0.90
N LEU A 310 11.57 -8.41 1.24
CA LEU A 310 10.27 -8.66 0.63
C LEU A 310 9.85 -7.47 -0.23
N PHE A 311 9.22 -7.76 -1.35
CA PHE A 311 8.54 -6.80 -2.21
C PHE A 311 7.05 -7.05 -2.17
N VAL A 312 6.30 -6.04 -1.73
CA VAL A 312 4.86 -6.12 -1.47
C VAL A 312 4.17 -5.19 -2.45
N GLY A 313 3.19 -5.68 -3.21
CA GLY A 313 2.43 -4.84 -4.12
C GLY A 313 1.32 -4.08 -3.41
N ASP A 314 0.91 -2.93 -3.94
CA ASP A 314 -0.29 -2.21 -3.56
C ASP A 314 -1.19 -1.99 -4.79
N GLN A 315 -2.47 -2.34 -4.62
CA GLN A 315 -3.47 -2.31 -5.66
C GLN A 315 -4.03 -0.91 -5.90
N GLY A 316 -4.17 -0.08 -4.87
CA GLY A 316 -4.79 1.25 -5.01
C GLY A 316 -3.83 2.34 -5.50
N HIS A 317 -2.57 2.31 -5.06
CA HIS A 317 -1.51 3.24 -5.43
C HIS A 317 -0.64 2.73 -6.58
N SER A 318 -0.88 1.52 -7.10
CA SER A 318 -0.13 0.97 -8.23
C SER A 318 1.39 1.02 -8.00
N LYS A 319 1.82 0.50 -6.84
CA LYS A 319 3.22 0.57 -6.43
C LYS A 319 3.67 -0.67 -5.70
N ILE A 320 4.98 -0.87 -5.67
CA ILE A 320 5.65 -1.87 -4.84
C ILE A 320 6.32 -1.15 -3.68
N MET A 321 6.17 -1.73 -2.49
CA MET A 321 6.86 -1.37 -1.26
C MET A 321 7.88 -2.45 -0.93
N ARG A 322 8.90 -2.10 -0.16
CA ARG A 322 9.92 -3.04 0.32
C ARG A 322 9.77 -3.28 1.82
N VAL A 323 10.03 -4.50 2.28
CA VAL A 323 10.04 -4.86 3.71
C VAL A 323 11.34 -5.57 4.08
N ALA A 324 12.00 -5.06 5.10
CA ALA A 324 13.11 -5.74 5.78
C ALA A 324 12.59 -6.32 7.10
N MET A 325 12.62 -7.64 7.22
CA MET A 325 12.18 -8.34 8.43
C MET A 325 13.36 -8.69 9.34
N GLU A 326 13.05 -8.80 10.63
CA GLU A 326 13.92 -9.43 11.62
C GLU A 326 13.07 -10.24 12.62
N LYS A 327 13.74 -11.10 13.38
CA LYS A 327 13.13 -11.89 14.45
C LYS A 327 13.87 -11.62 15.75
N VAL A 328 13.17 -11.05 16.74
CA VAL A 328 13.73 -10.63 18.03
C VAL A 328 12.98 -11.31 19.14
N GLY A 329 13.68 -12.07 19.99
CA GLY A 329 13.04 -12.79 21.10
C GLY A 329 11.96 -13.78 20.66
N GLY A 330 12.04 -14.29 19.43
CA GLY A 330 11.02 -15.16 18.84
C GLY A 330 9.90 -14.42 18.09
N GLU A 331 9.79 -13.09 18.26
CA GLU A 331 8.77 -12.27 17.62
C GLU A 331 9.24 -11.74 16.27
N TRP A 332 8.37 -11.86 15.27
CA TRP A 332 8.60 -11.29 13.95
C TRP A 332 8.27 -9.80 13.95
N GLN A 333 9.18 -8.99 13.41
CA GLN A 333 9.03 -7.55 13.31
C GLN A 333 9.84 -6.99 12.12
N GLY A 334 9.78 -5.69 11.86
CA GLY A 334 10.59 -5.09 10.80
C GLY A 334 10.07 -3.76 10.28
N ALA A 335 10.73 -3.27 9.22
CA ALA A 335 10.40 -2.00 8.59
C ALA A 335 9.89 -2.16 7.15
N CYS A 336 8.90 -1.34 6.79
CA CYS A 336 8.54 -1.11 5.39
C CYS A 336 9.09 0.22 4.87
N PHE A 337 9.37 0.25 3.56
CA PHE A 337 9.95 1.37 2.82
C PHE A 337 9.22 1.55 1.48
N PRO A 338 9.07 2.80 0.97
CA PRO A 338 8.76 3.02 -0.44
C PRO A 338 9.80 2.34 -1.34
N PHE A 339 9.43 2.01 -2.59
CA PHE A 339 10.36 1.34 -3.50
C PHE A 339 10.15 1.67 -4.97
N ARG A 340 8.98 1.35 -5.55
CA ARG A 340 8.71 1.66 -6.97
C ARG A 340 7.25 1.98 -7.23
N GLU A 341 6.98 3.18 -7.74
CA GLU A 341 5.66 3.64 -8.17
C GLU A 341 5.50 3.62 -9.72
N GLY A 342 4.35 4.03 -10.24
CA GLY A 342 4.16 4.22 -11.68
C GLY A 342 3.84 2.95 -12.48
N PHE A 343 3.35 1.90 -11.83
CA PHE A 343 2.75 0.77 -12.53
C PHE A 343 1.45 1.18 -13.22
N SER A 344 1.13 0.55 -14.34
CA SER A 344 0.07 1.02 -15.23
C SER A 344 -1.34 0.82 -14.67
N SER A 345 -1.52 -0.12 -13.73
CA SER A 345 -2.80 -0.51 -13.12
C SER A 345 -2.58 -0.98 -11.68
N GLY A 346 -3.65 -1.33 -10.96
CA GLY A 346 -3.55 -1.86 -9.60
C GLY A 346 -2.85 -3.22 -9.53
N ILE A 347 -1.81 -3.36 -8.71
CA ILE A 347 -1.05 -4.61 -8.57
C ILE A 347 -1.87 -5.63 -7.78
N LEU A 348 -1.98 -6.85 -8.30
CA LEU A 348 -2.65 -7.95 -7.60
C LEU A 348 -1.74 -9.17 -7.42
N ARG A 349 -0.88 -9.48 -8.39
CA ARG A 349 -0.03 -10.68 -8.37
C ARG A 349 1.39 -10.37 -8.77
N THR A 350 2.34 -11.03 -8.14
CA THR A 350 3.74 -10.93 -8.53
C THR A 350 4.40 -12.30 -8.56
N THR A 351 5.40 -12.48 -9.44
CA THR A 351 6.20 -13.70 -9.47
C THR A 351 7.59 -13.41 -10.04
N TRP A 352 8.59 -14.13 -9.56
CA TRP A 352 9.94 -14.01 -10.09
C TRP A 352 10.01 -14.59 -11.50
N GLY A 353 10.62 -13.84 -12.41
CA GLY A 353 11.08 -14.33 -13.69
C GLY A 353 12.39 -15.11 -13.54
N GLN A 354 12.68 -15.96 -14.51
CA GLN A 354 13.91 -16.76 -14.57
C GLN A 354 15.17 -15.88 -14.76
N ASP A 355 15.02 -14.65 -15.22
CA ASP A 355 16.11 -13.69 -15.40
C ASP A 355 16.33 -12.76 -14.18
N GLY A 356 15.70 -13.07 -13.05
CA GLY A 356 15.79 -12.28 -11.83
C GLY A 356 14.92 -11.02 -11.80
N SER A 357 14.18 -10.72 -12.88
CA SER A 357 13.17 -9.65 -12.85
C SER A 357 11.88 -10.08 -12.16
N LEU A 358 11.06 -9.11 -11.72
CA LEU A 358 9.77 -9.39 -11.10
C LEU A 358 8.63 -9.13 -12.09
N PHE A 359 7.85 -10.15 -12.43
CA PHE A 359 6.59 -9.98 -13.15
C PHE A 359 5.51 -9.47 -12.21
N VAL A 360 4.72 -8.51 -12.70
CA VAL A 360 3.68 -7.78 -11.97
C VAL A 360 2.39 -7.82 -12.78
N GLY A 361 1.41 -8.57 -12.28
CA GLY A 361 0.08 -8.72 -12.84
C GLY A 361 -0.91 -7.77 -12.18
N MET A 362 -1.69 -7.08 -12.99
CA MET A 362 -2.50 -5.95 -12.55
C MET A 362 -3.95 -6.01 -13.04
N THR A 363 -4.83 -5.42 -12.23
CA THR A 363 -6.25 -5.18 -12.54
C THR A 363 -6.75 -4.00 -11.71
N SER A 364 -7.58 -3.15 -12.30
CA SER A 364 -8.35 -2.10 -11.60
C SER A 364 -9.82 -2.48 -11.43
N ARG A 365 -10.16 -3.76 -11.68
CA ARG A 365 -11.53 -4.24 -11.51
C ARG A 365 -11.87 -4.33 -10.03
N GLY A 366 -13.07 -3.91 -9.66
CA GLY A 366 -13.55 -3.94 -8.26
C GLY A 366 -13.08 -2.74 -7.44
N TRP A 367 -11.80 -2.38 -7.52
CA TRP A 367 -11.25 -1.22 -6.81
C TRP A 367 -10.34 -0.43 -7.73
N ALA A 368 -10.46 0.89 -7.72
CA ALA A 368 -9.67 1.68 -8.63
C ALA A 368 -8.23 1.87 -8.18
N ALA A 369 -7.39 2.23 -9.14
CA ALA A 369 -5.97 2.35 -8.95
C ALA A 369 -5.46 3.69 -9.47
N THR A 370 -4.31 4.12 -8.95
CA THR A 370 -3.60 5.32 -9.44
C THR A 370 -3.08 5.10 -10.86
N GLY A 371 -2.69 3.86 -11.18
CA GLY A 371 -2.48 3.42 -12.55
C GLY A 371 -3.77 3.48 -13.36
N LYS A 372 -3.71 4.12 -14.53
CA LYS A 372 -4.88 4.50 -15.33
C LYS A 372 -5.40 3.38 -16.24
N GLU A 373 -4.61 2.35 -16.47
CA GLU A 373 -5.00 1.22 -17.29
C GLU A 373 -5.95 0.30 -16.51
N PRO A 374 -6.92 -0.34 -17.18
CA PRO A 374 -7.87 -1.24 -16.52
C PRO A 374 -7.23 -2.55 -16.03
N TYR A 375 -6.11 -2.94 -16.65
CA TYR A 375 -5.32 -4.13 -16.34
C TYR A 375 -3.96 -4.02 -17.03
N GLY A 376 -3.05 -4.92 -16.69
CA GLY A 376 -1.77 -5.01 -17.39
C GLY A 376 -0.88 -6.12 -16.84
N VAL A 377 0.18 -6.41 -17.59
CA VAL A 377 1.32 -7.20 -17.12
C VAL A 377 2.60 -6.43 -17.41
N GLN A 378 3.38 -6.19 -16.37
CA GLN A 378 4.64 -5.46 -16.44
C GLN A 378 5.75 -6.27 -15.79
N ARG A 379 6.99 -5.97 -16.15
CA ARG A 379 8.19 -6.48 -15.49
C ARG A 379 8.91 -5.33 -14.81
N LEU A 380 9.28 -5.52 -13.55
CA LEU A 380 10.23 -4.65 -12.87
C LEU A 380 11.63 -5.23 -13.05
N VAL A 381 12.55 -4.46 -13.62
CA VAL A 381 13.90 -4.90 -13.98
C VAL A 381 14.93 -3.99 -13.34
N TRP A 382 15.85 -4.57 -12.57
CA TRP A 382 16.99 -3.83 -12.02
C TRP A 382 17.96 -3.45 -13.14
N THR A 383 18.45 -2.21 -13.11
CA THR A 383 19.35 -1.67 -14.15
C THR A 383 20.82 -2.06 -13.95
N GLY A 384 21.16 -2.73 -12.85
CA GLY A 384 22.53 -2.99 -12.42
C GLY A 384 23.15 -1.84 -11.60
N LYS A 385 22.43 -0.72 -11.41
CA LYS A 385 22.89 0.40 -10.58
C LYS A 385 22.37 0.27 -9.16
N VAL A 386 23.26 0.41 -8.17
CA VAL A 386 22.88 0.41 -6.75
C VAL A 386 22.39 1.81 -6.36
N PRO A 387 21.12 1.98 -5.90
CA PRO A 387 20.64 3.25 -5.37
C PRO A 387 21.27 3.54 -4.01
N PHE A 388 21.40 4.82 -3.63
CA PHE A 388 21.70 5.21 -2.24
C PHE A 388 20.39 5.26 -1.44
N GLU A 389 20.19 4.30 -0.54
CA GLU A 389 18.95 4.08 0.20
C GLU A 389 19.20 3.53 1.59
N ILE A 390 18.17 3.63 2.45
CA ILE A 390 18.09 2.84 3.69
C ILE A 390 17.90 1.37 3.30
N LYS A 391 18.90 0.54 3.56
CA LYS A 391 18.85 -0.90 3.31
C LYS A 391 18.00 -1.62 4.35
N THR A 392 18.24 -1.38 5.63
CA THR A 392 17.47 -1.97 6.74
C THR A 392 17.35 -0.97 7.89
N ILE A 393 16.32 -1.17 8.71
CA ILE A 393 16.23 -0.60 10.06
C ILE A 393 16.09 -1.79 10.99
N THR A 394 16.95 -1.89 12.01
CA THR A 394 16.89 -2.95 13.01
C THR A 394 16.80 -2.39 14.42
N SER A 395 16.11 -3.12 15.30
CA SER A 395 15.96 -2.75 16.71
C SER A 395 17.29 -2.85 17.45
N LYS A 396 17.52 -1.91 18.38
CA LYS A 396 18.61 -1.91 19.35
C LYS A 396 18.03 -1.59 20.75
N PRO A 397 18.72 -1.94 21.84
CA PRO A 397 18.22 -1.71 23.21
C PRO A 397 18.03 -0.23 23.58
N ASP A 398 18.54 0.69 22.76
CA ASP A 398 18.53 2.13 22.96
C ASP A 398 18.04 2.92 21.74
N GLY A 399 17.50 2.26 20.72
CA GLY A 399 17.09 2.93 19.48
C GLY A 399 17.11 1.99 18.28
N PHE A 400 17.63 2.48 17.16
CA PHE A 400 17.65 1.74 15.90
C PHE A 400 19.03 1.79 15.25
N GLU A 401 19.39 0.72 14.55
CA GLU A 401 20.48 0.75 13.58
C GLU A 401 19.89 0.85 12.17
N VAL A 402 20.33 1.86 11.43
CA VAL A 402 19.93 2.09 10.04
C VAL A 402 21.12 1.71 9.17
N ALA A 403 20.98 0.67 8.36
CA ALA A 403 21.98 0.31 7.36
C ALA A 403 21.67 0.98 6.02
N PHE A 404 22.70 1.30 5.25
CA PHE A 404 22.61 1.95 3.95
C PHE A 404 23.17 1.04 2.84
N THR A 405 22.70 1.23 1.62
CA THR A 405 23.17 0.49 0.44
C THR A 405 24.54 0.95 -0.06
N LEU A 406 24.94 2.19 0.26
CA LEU A 406 26.24 2.78 -0.05
C LEU A 406 26.76 3.59 1.16
N PRO A 407 28.08 3.83 1.27
CA PRO A 407 28.64 4.57 2.38
C PRO A 407 28.09 6.00 2.50
N VAL A 408 27.79 6.42 3.72
CA VAL A 408 27.29 7.76 4.06
C VAL A 408 28.43 8.76 4.25
N ASP A 409 28.18 10.03 3.93
CA ASP A 409 29.00 11.13 4.38
C ASP A 409 28.87 11.24 5.92
N ARG A 410 29.98 11.05 6.63
CA ARG A 410 29.98 11.01 8.10
C ARG A 410 29.49 12.32 8.71
N LYS A 411 29.84 13.46 8.13
CA LYS A 411 29.45 14.76 8.70
C LYS A 411 27.93 14.91 8.73
N THR A 412 27.24 14.52 7.65
CA THR A 412 25.78 14.55 7.61
C THR A 412 25.16 13.42 8.43
N ALA A 413 25.72 12.22 8.41
CA ALA A 413 25.14 11.06 9.11
C ALA A 413 25.38 11.05 10.63
N GLU A 414 26.43 11.69 11.15
CA GLU A 414 26.65 11.83 12.60
C GLU A 414 25.82 12.99 13.20
N ASN A 415 25.24 13.86 12.37
CA ASN A 415 24.37 14.94 12.83
C ASN A 415 22.97 14.39 13.19
N PRO A 416 22.53 14.45 14.46
CA PRO A 416 21.20 14.01 14.87
C PRO A 416 20.05 14.72 14.14
N GLU A 417 20.26 15.97 13.69
CA GLU A 417 19.26 16.75 12.96
C GLU A 417 19.05 16.27 11.52
N SER A 418 19.91 15.38 11.03
CA SER A 418 19.68 14.67 9.76
C SER A 418 18.55 13.64 9.85
N TYR A 419 18.07 13.36 11.06
CA TYR A 419 17.09 12.34 11.36
C TYR A 419 15.89 12.90 12.14
N SER A 420 14.76 12.20 12.03
CA SER A 420 13.64 12.39 12.95
C SER A 420 12.97 11.06 13.25
N LEU A 421 12.58 10.86 14.51
CA LEU A 421 11.83 9.69 14.94
C LEU A 421 10.44 10.11 15.46
N ASN A 422 9.42 9.37 15.07
CA ASN A 422 8.07 9.52 15.58
C ASN A 422 7.47 8.14 15.84
N SER A 423 6.65 8.00 16.87
CA SER A 423 6.05 6.72 17.26
C SER A 423 4.53 6.84 17.27
N PHE A 424 3.80 5.83 16.81
CA PHE A 424 2.33 5.81 16.80
C PHE A 424 1.76 4.38 16.72
N THR A 425 0.45 4.23 16.85
CA THR A 425 -0.23 2.93 16.73
C THR A 425 -1.63 3.07 16.13
N TYR A 426 -2.39 1.97 16.08
CA TYR A 426 -3.77 1.91 15.58
C TYR A 426 -4.69 1.27 16.63
N ARG A 427 -5.97 1.62 16.59
CA ARG A 427 -7.00 0.95 17.40
C ARG A 427 -7.34 -0.41 16.81
N TYR A 428 -7.58 -1.37 17.69
CA TYR A 428 -8.19 -2.65 17.34
C TYR A 428 -9.65 -2.67 17.79
N HIS A 429 -10.56 -2.65 16.82
CA HIS A 429 -12.00 -2.58 17.03
C HIS A 429 -12.79 -2.98 15.77
N ARG A 430 -14.09 -3.22 15.91
CA ARG A 430 -14.96 -3.60 14.79
C ARG A 430 -15.16 -2.55 13.70
N THR A 431 -15.00 -1.26 14.00
CA THR A 431 -15.19 -0.19 13.00
C THR A 431 -14.12 -0.28 11.91
N TYR A 432 -14.48 0.13 10.69
CA TYR A 432 -13.59 0.09 9.53
C TYR A 432 -12.37 0.99 9.70
N GLY A 433 -11.18 0.40 9.60
CA GLY A 433 -9.92 1.10 9.65
C GLY A 433 -9.63 1.77 10.99
N SER A 434 -8.51 2.47 11.07
CA SER A 434 -8.15 3.28 12.22
C SER A 434 -7.24 4.42 11.77
N PRO A 435 -7.49 5.66 12.23
CA PRO A 435 -6.51 6.72 12.05
C PRO A 435 -5.22 6.37 12.80
N ILE A 436 -4.14 7.09 12.49
CA ILE A 436 -2.93 7.06 13.31
C ILE A 436 -3.27 7.62 14.70
N GLU A 437 -2.98 6.83 15.73
CA GLU A 437 -3.25 7.15 17.13
C GLU A 437 -1.97 7.29 17.95
N ASP A 438 -2.07 8.09 19.01
CA ASP A 438 -1.01 8.30 19.99
C ASP A 438 0.39 8.60 19.38
N ALA A 439 0.38 9.42 18.32
CA ALA A 439 1.58 9.87 17.64
C ALA A 439 2.40 10.82 18.54
N ARG A 440 3.67 10.49 18.76
CA ARG A 440 4.59 11.27 19.61
C ARG A 440 6.01 11.27 19.03
N PRO A 441 6.69 12.43 18.97
CA PRO A 441 8.09 12.48 18.60
C PRO A 441 8.95 11.69 19.59
N VAL A 442 10.01 11.07 19.09
CA VAL A 442 11.02 10.37 19.90
C VAL A 442 12.32 11.16 19.76
N PRO A 443 12.73 11.96 20.77
CA PRO A 443 13.95 12.74 20.68
C PRO A 443 15.17 11.84 20.48
N ILE A 444 16.15 12.32 19.71
CA ILE A 444 17.39 11.59 19.40
C ILE A 444 18.51 12.13 20.30
N ARG A 445 19.13 11.26 21.08
CA ARG A 445 20.27 11.59 21.95
C ARG A 445 21.55 11.77 21.14
N GLY A 446 21.76 10.93 20.13
CA GLY A 446 22.93 10.99 19.26
C GLY A 446 22.91 9.92 18.19
N VAL A 447 23.84 10.03 17.24
CA VAL A 447 24.01 9.07 16.14
C VAL A 447 25.48 8.67 16.07
N VAL A 448 25.75 7.38 15.95
CA VAL A 448 27.11 6.85 15.76
C VAL A 448 27.16 6.11 14.43
N VAL A 449 28.05 6.55 13.54
CA VAL A 449 28.25 5.94 12.22
C VAL A 449 29.32 4.84 12.31
N ALA A 450 29.06 3.69 11.69
CA ALA A 450 30.01 2.59 11.64
C ALA A 450 31.27 2.96 10.86
N PRO A 451 32.42 2.30 11.12
CA PRO A 451 33.69 2.62 10.47
C PRO A 451 33.64 2.65 8.93
N ASP A 452 32.89 1.74 8.33
CA ASP A 452 32.71 1.60 6.88
C ASP A 452 31.70 2.60 6.28
N GLY A 453 31.00 3.37 7.11
CA GLY A 453 29.95 4.29 6.69
C GLY A 453 28.67 3.59 6.19
N LEU A 454 28.51 2.29 6.37
CA LEU A 454 27.37 1.52 5.87
C LEU A 454 26.23 1.39 6.89
N SER A 455 26.41 1.85 8.12
CA SER A 455 25.32 1.95 9.09
C SER A 455 25.48 3.12 10.05
N ALA A 456 24.34 3.56 10.61
CA ALA A 456 24.27 4.55 11.65
C ALA A 456 23.34 4.06 12.78
N ARG A 457 23.84 4.03 14.02
CA ARG A 457 23.05 3.74 15.22
C ARG A 457 22.47 5.02 15.76
N ILE A 458 21.16 5.16 15.64
CA ILE A 458 20.37 6.27 16.20
C ILE A 458 19.97 5.90 17.62
N VAL A 459 20.48 6.64 18.60
CA VAL A 459 20.18 6.44 20.01
C VAL A 459 18.99 7.34 20.39
N ALA A 460 17.87 6.74 20.73
CA ALA A 460 16.70 7.44 21.24
C ALA A 460 16.97 7.96 22.66
N ASP A 461 16.45 9.14 22.96
CA ASP A 461 16.57 9.75 24.30
C ASP A 461 15.50 9.20 25.27
N THR A 462 14.45 8.59 24.74
CA THR A 462 13.39 7.91 25.49
C THR A 462 13.33 6.43 25.16
N ALA A 463 12.71 5.63 26.04
CA ALA A 463 12.44 4.23 25.74
C ALA A 463 11.57 4.09 24.48
N LEU A 464 11.90 3.12 23.62
CA LEU A 464 11.04 2.73 22.52
C LEU A 464 9.76 2.08 23.05
N ARG A 465 8.68 2.16 22.27
CA ARG A 465 7.37 1.62 22.62
C ARG A 465 7.12 0.33 21.84
N GLU A 466 7.11 -0.81 22.53
CA GLU A 466 6.68 -2.09 21.96
C GLU A 466 5.18 -2.08 21.64
N GLY A 467 4.79 -2.74 20.56
CA GLY A 467 3.45 -2.68 19.98
C GLY A 467 3.15 -1.44 19.13
N TYR A 468 4.14 -0.58 18.90
CA TYR A 468 4.01 0.65 18.13
C TYR A 468 4.82 0.60 16.84
N ILE A 469 4.40 1.43 15.90
CA ILE A 469 5.14 1.77 14.70
C ILE A 469 6.05 2.96 15.03
N HIS A 470 7.28 2.94 14.56
CA HIS A 470 8.25 4.02 14.64
C HIS A 470 8.60 4.46 13.22
N GLU A 471 8.20 5.67 12.86
CA GLU A 471 8.66 6.35 11.65
C GLU A 471 10.11 6.81 11.88
N VAL A 472 11.00 6.33 11.03
CA VAL A 472 12.42 6.69 11.01
C VAL A 472 12.70 7.45 9.72
N LYS A 473 13.03 8.73 9.84
CA LYS A 473 13.45 9.56 8.71
C LYS A 473 14.93 9.88 8.80
N ALA A 474 15.60 9.91 7.64
CA ALA A 474 17.01 10.23 7.47
C ALA A 474 17.23 11.27 6.35
N GLU A 475 16.34 12.27 6.26
CA GLU A 475 16.28 13.26 5.17
C GLU A 475 17.56 14.10 5.00
N GLY A 476 18.34 14.30 6.07
CA GLY A 476 19.60 15.04 6.03
C GLY A 476 20.82 14.22 5.61
N VAL A 477 20.71 12.89 5.58
CA VAL A 477 21.85 12.00 5.26
C VAL A 477 22.22 12.11 3.78
N ARG A 478 23.52 12.14 3.49
CA ARG A 478 24.08 12.18 2.13
C ARG A 478 25.04 11.03 1.91
N SER A 479 25.22 10.64 0.64
CA SER A 479 26.22 9.63 0.27
C SER A 479 27.63 10.22 0.31
N ALA A 480 28.62 9.44 0.73
CA ALA A 480 30.01 9.87 0.80
C ALA A 480 30.60 10.18 -0.59
N SER A 481 30.25 9.39 -1.59
CA SER A 481 30.88 9.44 -2.91
C SER A 481 30.33 10.52 -3.84
N THR A 482 29.04 10.84 -3.73
CA THR A 482 28.36 11.73 -4.68
C THR A 482 27.61 12.88 -4.01
N ASN A 483 27.57 12.92 -2.68
CA ASN A 483 26.75 13.85 -1.91
C ASN A 483 25.25 13.79 -2.29
N ALA A 484 24.80 12.71 -2.95
CA ALA A 484 23.40 12.51 -3.28
C ALA A 484 22.56 12.27 -2.02
N PRO A 485 21.30 12.75 -1.98
CA PRO A 485 20.33 12.38 -0.94
C PRO A 485 19.90 10.92 -1.09
N LEU A 486 19.30 10.36 -0.05
CA LEU A 486 18.63 9.06 -0.13
C LEU A 486 17.50 9.11 -1.15
N LEU A 487 17.38 8.07 -1.98
CA LEU A 487 16.25 7.94 -2.90
C LEU A 487 14.92 7.80 -2.12
N HIS A 488 14.94 6.97 -1.08
CA HIS A 488 13.87 6.86 -0.08
C HIS A 488 14.46 7.12 1.30
N SER A 489 14.02 8.21 1.93
CA SER A 489 14.56 8.69 3.20
C SER A 489 13.77 8.28 4.44
N VAL A 490 12.70 7.50 4.28
CA VAL A 490 11.78 7.11 5.35
C VAL A 490 11.55 5.61 5.38
N GLY A 491 11.49 5.06 6.60
CA GLY A 491 11.00 3.72 6.87
C GLY A 491 10.06 3.69 8.08
N TYR A 492 9.11 2.76 8.08
CA TYR A 492 8.15 2.57 9.18
C TYR A 492 8.41 1.24 9.84
N TYR A 493 9.00 1.28 11.03
CA TYR A 493 9.40 0.11 11.78
C TYR A 493 8.31 -0.31 12.77
N THR A 494 7.76 -1.52 12.62
CA THR A 494 6.85 -2.12 13.62
C THR A 494 7.70 -2.80 14.69
N LEU A 495 7.58 -2.40 15.95
CA LEU A 495 8.37 -2.94 17.06
C LEU A 495 7.51 -3.81 17.95
N ASN A 496 7.74 -5.13 17.98
CA ASN A 496 7.05 -6.08 18.84
C ASN A 496 7.89 -6.48 20.07
N ALA A 497 9.21 -6.47 19.94
CA ALA A 497 10.18 -6.74 20.99
C ALA A 497 11.45 -5.89 20.80
N ILE A 498 11.98 -5.33 21.87
CA ILE A 498 13.26 -4.60 21.83
C ILE A 498 14.43 -5.59 21.75
N ALA A 499 15.34 -5.38 20.79
CA ALA A 499 16.50 -6.25 20.64
C ALA A 499 17.44 -6.18 21.85
N PRO A 500 18.01 -7.30 22.30
CA PRO A 500 19.02 -7.30 23.35
C PRO A 500 20.33 -6.68 22.85
N GLY A 501 21.23 -6.34 23.77
CA GLY A 501 22.58 -5.89 23.46
C GLY A 501 23.08 -4.80 24.39
N GLU A 502 24.27 -4.29 24.09
CA GLU A 502 24.86 -3.18 24.83
C GLU A 502 24.29 -1.85 24.37
N LYS A 503 23.89 -1.00 25.33
CA LYS A 503 23.49 0.39 25.07
C LYS A 503 24.73 1.26 24.90
N LEU A 504 24.70 2.19 23.96
CA LEU A 504 25.75 3.19 23.84
C LEU A 504 25.62 4.21 24.98
N ASN A 505 26.72 4.43 25.68
CA ASN A 505 26.81 5.49 26.68
C ASN A 505 27.18 6.82 26.00
N LEU A 506 26.20 7.44 25.35
CA LEU A 506 26.35 8.81 24.86
C LEU A 506 25.95 9.78 25.96
N PRO A 507 26.72 10.85 26.22
CA PRO A 507 26.29 11.88 27.15
C PRO A 507 24.91 12.38 26.69
N ALA A 508 23.98 12.53 27.63
CA ALA A 508 22.75 13.23 27.34
C ALA A 508 23.13 14.56 26.68
N ARG A 509 22.58 14.84 25.49
CA ARG A 509 22.91 16.04 24.74
C ARG A 509 22.81 17.22 25.72
N ALA A 510 23.93 17.87 26.02
CA ALA A 510 23.87 19.13 26.74
C ALA A 510 22.99 20.00 25.86
N VAL A 511 21.80 20.36 26.33
CA VAL A 511 20.91 21.25 25.60
C VAL A 511 21.50 22.66 25.71
N ALA A 512 22.72 22.85 25.19
CA ALA A 512 23.37 24.13 24.99
C ALA A 512 22.88 24.74 23.67
N MET A 513 21.56 24.79 23.54
CA MET A 513 20.76 25.87 22.95
C MET A 513 19.33 25.81 23.53
N ALA A 514 19.17 25.45 24.81
CA ALA A 514 17.88 25.47 25.52
C ALA A 514 17.31 26.88 25.81
N LYS A 515 17.93 27.97 25.34
CA LYS A 515 17.38 29.33 25.52
C LYS A 515 17.06 30.08 24.23
N HIS A 516 17.53 29.63 23.07
CA HIS A 516 17.09 30.14 21.77
C HIS A 516 16.33 29.06 20.97
N GLU A 517 16.72 27.79 21.05
CA GLU A 517 16.07 26.71 20.28
C GLU A 517 14.98 25.96 21.03
N HIS A 518 14.95 25.95 22.37
CA HIS A 518 13.75 25.44 23.06
C HIS A 518 12.56 26.39 22.84
N ALA A 519 12.83 27.69 22.69
CA ALA A 519 11.84 28.67 22.28
C ALA A 519 11.49 28.52 20.79
N GLU A 520 12.43 28.20 19.89
CA GLU A 520 12.13 27.97 18.47
C GLU A 520 11.57 26.59 18.13
N MET A 521 11.86 25.53 18.89
CA MET A 521 11.25 24.19 18.78
C MET A 521 9.92 24.10 19.52
N MET A 522 9.78 24.68 20.71
CA MET A 522 8.43 24.90 21.26
C MET A 522 7.67 25.92 20.42
N ALA A 523 8.32 26.86 19.74
CA ALA A 523 7.65 27.73 18.77
C ALA A 523 7.49 27.07 17.41
N THR A 524 8.22 26.05 16.97
CA THR A 524 7.98 25.33 15.69
C THR A 524 7.10 24.12 15.87
N GLU A 525 7.04 23.49 17.04
CA GLU A 525 5.97 22.58 17.47
C GLU A 525 4.74 23.36 17.88
N LYS A 526 4.82 24.48 18.63
CA LYS A 526 3.65 25.38 18.73
C LYS A 526 3.31 25.95 17.37
N LYS A 527 4.22 26.25 16.44
CA LYS A 527 3.88 26.81 15.13
C LYS A 527 3.50 25.73 14.14
N ALA A 528 3.89 24.48 14.27
CA ALA A 528 3.40 23.35 13.47
C ALA A 528 2.12 22.77 14.07
N ALA A 529 1.95 22.76 15.38
CA ALA A 529 0.69 22.44 16.06
C ALA A 529 -0.28 23.62 16.02
N THR A 530 0.15 24.89 16.03
CA THR A 530 -0.72 26.04 15.72
C THR A 530 -0.89 26.25 14.23
N THR A 531 0.02 25.84 13.35
CA THR A 531 -0.24 25.85 11.89
C THR A 531 -1.10 24.66 11.52
N ALA A 532 -0.92 23.48 12.12
CA ALA A 532 -1.84 22.35 11.97
C ALA A 532 -3.18 22.66 12.64
N ALA A 533 -3.23 23.27 13.83
CA ALA A 533 -4.49 23.71 14.44
C ALA A 533 -5.12 24.89 13.70
N LYS A 534 -4.34 25.83 13.13
CA LYS A 534 -4.84 26.89 12.25
C LYS A 534 -5.31 26.32 10.92
N ASN A 535 -4.64 25.31 10.38
CA ASN A 535 -5.03 24.60 9.15
C ASN A 535 -6.29 23.79 9.41
N VAL A 536 -6.36 23.01 10.50
CA VAL A 536 -7.56 22.30 10.96
C VAL A 536 -8.69 23.29 11.21
N LYS A 537 -8.44 24.43 11.85
CA LYS A 537 -9.44 25.49 12.07
C LYS A 537 -9.88 26.17 10.76
N ALA A 538 -8.97 26.43 9.83
CA ALA A 538 -9.25 27.06 8.54
C ALA A 538 -9.98 26.11 7.58
N VAL A 539 -9.64 24.81 7.61
CA VAL A 539 -10.37 23.74 6.94
C VAL A 539 -11.74 23.64 7.58
N ASN A 540 -11.85 23.43 8.89
CA ASN A 540 -13.14 23.35 9.60
C ASN A 540 -14.04 24.59 9.40
N ALA A 541 -13.49 25.77 9.17
CA ALA A 541 -14.27 26.98 8.85
C ALA A 541 -15.09 26.84 7.55
N LYS A 542 -14.70 25.92 6.66
CA LYS A 542 -15.40 25.57 5.41
C LYS A 542 -16.37 24.38 5.57
N ARG A 543 -16.57 23.91 6.81
CA ARG A 543 -17.48 22.82 7.17
C ARG A 543 -18.45 23.30 8.27
N THR A 544 -19.57 23.86 7.83
CA THR A 544 -20.64 24.34 8.73
C THR A 544 -21.70 23.26 8.89
N ILE A 545 -21.74 22.57 10.03
CA ILE A 545 -22.68 21.44 10.29
C ILE A 545 -23.97 21.84 11.00
N ALA A 546 -24.03 23.05 11.55
CA ALA A 546 -25.24 23.62 12.10
C ALA A 546 -25.82 24.62 11.10
N MET A 547 -27.13 24.62 10.91
CA MET A 547 -27.78 25.61 10.05
C MET A 547 -27.51 27.02 10.61
N PRO A 548 -27.06 27.98 9.78
CA PRO A 548 -26.87 29.37 10.24
C PRO A 548 -28.16 29.94 10.83
N ALA A 549 -28.06 30.64 11.96
CA ALA A 549 -29.22 31.12 12.72
C ALA A 549 -30.03 32.20 11.96
N ASP A 550 -29.38 32.91 11.03
CA ASP A 550 -29.99 33.89 10.13
C ASP A 550 -30.77 33.25 8.98
N TRP A 551 -30.71 31.92 8.80
CA TRP A 551 -31.55 31.18 7.85
C TRP A 551 -32.93 30.88 8.45
N THR A 552 -33.65 31.92 8.85
CA THR A 552 -34.95 31.83 9.54
C THR A 552 -36.02 31.12 8.71
N ASN A 553 -35.91 31.15 7.38
CA ASN A 553 -36.78 30.44 6.44
C ASN A 553 -36.19 29.09 5.95
N GLY A 554 -35.15 28.59 6.60
CA GLY A 554 -34.43 27.38 6.16
C GLY A 554 -33.55 27.61 4.92
N PRO A 555 -32.94 26.53 4.38
CA PRO A 555 -32.17 26.58 3.13
C PRO A 555 -33.09 26.86 1.92
N ASP A 556 -32.58 27.58 0.93
CA ASP A 556 -33.28 27.79 -0.35
C ASP A 556 -33.33 26.51 -1.18
N GLN A 557 -32.32 25.64 -1.01
CA GLN A 557 -32.24 24.36 -1.71
C GLN A 557 -31.56 23.30 -0.83
N THR A 558 -32.10 22.09 -0.85
CA THR A 558 -31.43 20.90 -0.30
C THR A 558 -30.94 20.03 -1.46
N ILE A 559 -29.65 19.66 -1.41
CA ILE A 559 -29.04 18.72 -2.36
C ILE A 559 -28.53 17.50 -1.59
N THR A 560 -28.66 16.33 -2.20
CA THR A 560 -28.17 15.07 -1.63
C THR A 560 -27.16 14.47 -2.58
N ILE A 561 -26.01 14.06 -2.04
CA ILE A 561 -24.98 13.31 -2.75
C ILE A 561 -24.81 12.00 -1.99
N GLY A 562 -25.02 10.87 -2.64
CA GLY A 562 -24.68 9.55 -2.16
C GLY A 562 -23.39 9.02 -2.81
N THR A 563 -23.03 7.80 -2.46
CA THR A 563 -21.93 7.06 -3.08
C THR A 563 -22.45 5.76 -3.67
N LYS A 564 -21.76 5.25 -4.70
CA LYS A 564 -22.07 3.96 -5.32
C LYS A 564 -20.77 3.23 -5.66
N PRO A 565 -20.80 1.88 -5.72
CA PRO A 565 -19.61 1.08 -5.99
C PRO A 565 -18.84 1.55 -7.23
N GLY A 566 -17.51 1.44 -7.14
CA GLY A 566 -16.59 1.81 -8.22
C GLY A 566 -16.05 3.24 -8.14
N LEU A 567 -15.90 3.78 -6.92
CA LEU A 567 -15.39 5.13 -6.64
C LEU A 567 -16.22 6.23 -7.30
N LYS A 568 -17.53 6.21 -7.12
CA LYS A 568 -18.42 7.20 -7.73
C LYS A 568 -19.37 7.81 -6.72
N PHE A 569 -19.70 9.07 -6.95
CA PHE A 569 -20.92 9.62 -6.40
C PHE A 569 -22.13 9.01 -7.13
N ASP A 570 -23.27 8.93 -6.45
CA ASP A 570 -24.51 8.49 -7.09
C ASP A 570 -25.03 9.50 -8.12
N VAL A 571 -24.66 10.77 -7.97
CA VAL A 571 -24.95 11.90 -8.86
C VAL A 571 -23.70 12.40 -9.60
N ASP A 572 -23.82 12.58 -10.92
CA ASP A 572 -22.72 13.10 -11.75
C ASP A 572 -22.76 14.64 -11.87
N LYS A 573 -23.95 15.23 -11.70
CA LYS A 573 -24.19 16.66 -11.82
C LYS A 573 -25.31 17.13 -10.90
N LEU A 574 -25.10 18.28 -10.27
CA LEU A 574 -26.08 19.02 -9.48
C LEU A 574 -26.12 20.46 -9.95
N GLU A 575 -27.29 21.11 -9.85
CA GLU A 575 -27.46 22.51 -10.21
C GLU A 575 -27.92 23.31 -8.98
N VAL A 576 -27.31 24.47 -8.76
CA VAL A 576 -27.65 25.41 -7.68
C VAL A 576 -27.67 26.83 -8.20
N LYS A 577 -28.53 27.68 -7.62
CA LYS A 577 -28.56 29.11 -7.95
C LYS A 577 -27.43 29.87 -7.25
N ALA A 578 -26.80 30.81 -7.94
CA ALA A 578 -25.73 31.64 -7.39
C ALA A 578 -26.19 32.37 -6.12
N GLY A 579 -25.37 32.27 -5.05
CA GLY A 579 -25.64 32.92 -3.76
C GLY A 579 -26.78 32.31 -2.94
N SER A 580 -27.42 31.23 -3.37
CA SER A 580 -28.52 30.61 -2.61
C SER A 580 -28.00 29.86 -1.38
N ARG A 581 -28.88 29.71 -0.37
CA ARG A 581 -28.61 28.97 0.87
C ARG A 581 -28.77 27.47 0.62
N ILE A 582 -27.67 26.74 0.65
CA ILE A 582 -27.63 25.31 0.36
C ILE A 582 -27.51 24.48 1.64
N LYS A 583 -28.37 23.46 1.75
CA LYS A 583 -28.18 22.32 2.64
C LYS A 583 -27.68 21.13 1.80
N LEU A 584 -26.44 20.69 2.01
CA LEU A 584 -25.92 19.48 1.39
C LEU A 584 -25.99 18.33 2.39
N VAL A 585 -26.63 17.24 2.01
CA VAL A 585 -26.58 15.95 2.71
C VAL A 585 -25.67 15.02 1.93
N PHE A 586 -24.58 14.58 2.54
CA PHE A 586 -23.69 13.57 1.96
C PHE A 586 -23.91 12.23 2.65
N ASN A 587 -24.26 11.20 1.88
CA ASN A 587 -24.47 9.84 2.33
C ASN A 587 -23.35 8.95 1.80
N ASN A 588 -22.62 8.32 2.71
CA ASN A 588 -21.65 7.31 2.34
C ASN A 588 -22.31 5.92 2.40
N ASN A 589 -22.88 5.49 1.28
CA ASN A 589 -23.51 4.18 1.06
C ASN A 589 -22.53 3.14 0.49
N ASP A 590 -21.24 3.46 0.42
CA ASP A 590 -20.19 2.56 -0.04
C ASP A 590 -19.49 1.86 1.14
N ASP A 591 -18.68 0.85 0.85
CA ASP A 591 -17.93 0.04 1.83
C ASP A 591 -16.60 0.67 2.29
N MET A 592 -16.43 1.94 1.92
CA MET A 592 -15.18 2.69 1.99
C MET A 592 -15.32 4.02 2.71
N LEU A 593 -14.18 4.65 3.01
CA LEU A 593 -14.16 6.02 3.50
C LEU A 593 -14.31 7.03 2.36
N HIS A 594 -15.30 7.91 2.47
CA HIS A 594 -15.53 8.97 1.48
C HIS A 594 -15.79 10.32 2.13
N ASN A 595 -15.27 11.38 1.51
CA ASN A 595 -15.68 12.75 1.77
C ASN A 595 -16.22 13.37 0.49
N CYS A 596 -16.90 14.51 0.62
CA CYS A 596 -17.30 15.35 -0.49
C CYS A 596 -16.67 16.74 -0.30
N VAL A 597 -15.79 17.13 -1.21
CA VAL A 597 -15.10 18.42 -1.21
C VAL A 597 -15.53 19.22 -2.42
N ILE A 598 -16.21 20.35 -2.21
CA ILE A 598 -16.57 21.29 -3.26
C ILE A 598 -15.36 22.20 -3.52
N THR A 599 -14.96 22.30 -4.78
CA THR A 599 -13.75 22.99 -5.22
C THR A 599 -14.04 24.06 -6.26
N LYS A 600 -13.09 24.98 -6.44
CA LYS A 600 -13.11 25.94 -7.56
C LYS A 600 -13.10 25.20 -8.92
N PRO A 601 -13.61 25.82 -10.00
CA PRO A 601 -13.58 25.22 -11.33
C PRO A 601 -12.18 24.72 -11.73
N GLY A 602 -12.11 23.47 -12.20
CA GLY A 602 -10.87 22.83 -12.66
C GLY A 602 -9.88 22.43 -11.56
N ALA A 603 -10.21 22.58 -10.28
CA ALA A 603 -9.26 22.39 -9.19
C ALA A 603 -9.34 21.02 -8.49
N ALA A 604 -10.28 20.15 -8.85
CA ALA A 604 -10.52 18.87 -8.17
C ALA A 604 -9.27 18.00 -8.05
N ASN A 605 -8.54 17.80 -9.15
CA ASN A 605 -7.31 17.00 -9.16
C ASN A 605 -6.21 17.63 -8.29
N ALA A 606 -6.02 18.95 -8.38
CA ALA A 606 -5.00 19.64 -7.57
C ALA A 606 -5.31 19.57 -6.06
N VAL A 607 -6.60 19.57 -5.68
CA VAL A 607 -7.04 19.36 -4.30
C VAL A 607 -6.78 17.91 -3.88
N GLY A 608 -7.08 16.92 -4.73
CA GLY A 608 -6.75 15.52 -4.48
C GLY A 608 -5.26 15.28 -4.26
N GLU A 609 -4.41 15.84 -5.13
CA GLU A 609 -2.95 15.78 -5.00
C GLU A 609 -2.43 16.45 -3.72
N ALA A 610 -3.02 17.59 -3.34
CA ALA A 610 -2.68 18.24 -2.08
C ALA A 610 -3.14 17.44 -0.86
N ALA A 611 -4.25 16.69 -0.97
CA ALA A 611 -4.73 15.78 0.08
C ALA A 611 -3.78 14.60 0.29
N LEU A 612 -3.22 14.04 -0.78
CA LEU A 612 -2.20 12.97 -0.71
C LEU A 612 -0.96 13.40 0.09
N ARG A 613 -0.57 14.68 -0.03
CA ARG A 613 0.62 15.24 0.63
C ARG A 613 0.42 15.58 2.11
N LEU A 614 -0.76 15.33 2.67
CA LEU A 614 -1.02 15.58 4.09
C LEU A 614 -0.28 14.59 5.01
N ASN A 615 0.17 13.45 4.47
CA ASN A 615 0.92 12.42 5.17
C ASN A 615 0.24 12.01 6.50
N LEU A 616 0.98 11.95 7.61
CA LEU A 616 0.47 11.61 8.94
C LEU A 616 -0.68 12.54 9.42
N ASN A 617 -0.84 13.72 8.83
CA ASN A 617 -1.92 14.65 9.19
C ASN A 617 -3.23 14.39 8.43
N GLY A 618 -3.23 13.55 7.38
CA GLY A 618 -4.39 13.25 6.55
C GLY A 618 -5.64 12.91 7.37
N PRO A 619 -5.60 11.88 8.25
CA PRO A 619 -6.74 11.52 9.07
C PRO A 619 -7.26 12.66 9.96
N LYS A 620 -6.36 13.43 10.59
CA LYS A 620 -6.72 14.56 11.48
C LYS A 620 -7.37 15.72 10.72
N MET A 621 -7.14 15.82 9.43
CA MET A 621 -7.70 16.87 8.56
C MET A 621 -8.79 16.34 7.64
N ASN A 622 -9.32 15.13 7.89
CA ASN A 622 -10.33 14.47 7.06
C ASN A 622 -9.91 14.31 5.58
N TYR A 623 -8.60 14.27 5.33
CA TYR A 623 -7.99 14.31 4.00
C TYR A 623 -8.37 15.56 3.19
N VAL A 624 -8.72 16.67 3.84
CA VAL A 624 -9.00 17.95 3.18
C VAL A 624 -7.82 18.89 3.38
N PRO A 625 -7.10 19.27 2.30
CA PRO A 625 -5.95 20.15 2.41
C PRO A 625 -6.38 21.58 2.73
N ASN A 626 -5.58 22.30 3.51
CA ASN A 626 -5.77 23.74 3.65
C ASN A 626 -5.37 24.44 2.34
N SER A 627 -6.35 24.63 1.45
CA SER A 627 -6.17 25.20 0.12
C SER A 627 -7.24 26.23 -0.18
N PRO A 628 -6.91 27.35 -0.86
CA PRO A 628 -7.89 28.30 -1.36
C PRO A 628 -8.80 27.72 -2.46
N ASN A 629 -8.46 26.55 -3.00
CA ASN A 629 -9.26 25.84 -4.00
C ASN A 629 -10.38 25.00 -3.38
N VAL A 630 -10.34 24.73 -2.07
CA VAL A 630 -11.44 24.10 -1.34
C VAL A 630 -12.44 25.20 -0.95
N LEU A 631 -13.70 25.05 -1.33
CA LEU A 631 -14.78 25.99 -1.00
C LEU A 631 -15.55 25.50 0.23
N TYR A 632 -16.04 24.26 0.17
CA TYR A 632 -16.80 23.61 1.23
C TYR A 632 -16.43 22.14 1.30
N HIS A 633 -16.60 21.50 2.45
CA HIS A 633 -16.36 20.07 2.55
C HIS A 633 -17.13 19.41 3.68
N THR A 634 -17.34 18.11 3.54
CA THR A 634 -17.73 17.22 4.64
C THR A 634 -16.49 16.71 5.38
N ASN A 635 -16.70 16.04 6.51
CA ASN A 635 -15.71 15.13 7.06
C ASN A 635 -15.53 13.90 6.16
N ILE A 636 -14.48 13.13 6.44
CA ILE A 636 -14.36 11.77 5.94
C ILE A 636 -15.39 10.91 6.69
N LEU A 637 -16.32 10.33 5.93
CA LEU A 637 -17.41 9.53 6.44
C LEU A 637 -17.03 8.05 6.43
N GLN A 638 -17.48 7.35 7.45
CA GLN A 638 -17.42 5.88 7.53
C GLN A 638 -18.47 5.25 6.61
N PRO A 639 -18.35 3.97 6.26
CA PRO A 639 -19.41 3.23 5.58
C PRO A 639 -20.75 3.37 6.30
N GLU A 640 -21.82 3.52 5.54
CA GLU A 640 -23.21 3.68 6.00
C GLU A 640 -23.44 4.86 6.96
N THR A 641 -22.60 5.91 6.87
CA THR A 641 -22.79 7.15 7.65
C THR A 641 -23.11 8.34 6.76
N SER A 642 -23.73 9.37 7.33
CA SER A 642 -24.09 10.59 6.62
C SER A 642 -23.68 11.83 7.39
N GLU A 643 -23.46 12.92 6.66
CA GLU A 643 -23.22 14.23 7.23
C GLU A 643 -23.98 15.31 6.46
N THR A 644 -24.44 16.32 7.18
CA THR A 644 -25.05 17.52 6.59
C THR A 644 -24.16 18.73 6.78
N ILE A 645 -23.95 19.51 5.72
CA ILE A 645 -23.30 20.81 5.77
C ILE A 645 -24.15 21.92 5.15
N TYR A 646 -23.93 23.15 5.57
CA TYR A 646 -24.66 24.35 5.13
C TYR A 646 -23.69 25.39 4.56
N PHE A 647 -24.01 25.94 3.38
CA PHE A 647 -23.19 26.98 2.76
C PHE A 647 -23.99 27.87 1.81
N LEU A 648 -23.47 29.05 1.49
CA LEU A 648 -23.97 29.85 0.38
C LEU A 648 -23.33 29.34 -0.91
N ALA A 649 -24.13 29.04 -1.94
CA ALA A 649 -23.62 28.69 -3.24
C ALA A 649 -22.69 29.81 -3.77
N PRO A 650 -21.64 29.49 -4.53
CA PRO A 650 -20.76 30.50 -5.12
C PRO A 650 -21.56 31.59 -5.86
N SER A 651 -21.14 32.84 -5.75
CA SER A 651 -21.83 33.98 -6.38
C SER A 651 -21.58 34.07 -7.88
N GLU A 652 -20.50 33.46 -8.37
CA GLU A 652 -20.17 33.42 -9.78
C GLU A 652 -20.74 32.14 -10.40
N ALA A 653 -21.55 32.30 -11.45
CA ALA A 653 -22.03 31.19 -12.26
C ALA A 653 -20.87 30.46 -12.94
N GLY A 654 -20.94 29.14 -13.03
CA GLY A 654 -19.89 28.32 -13.61
C GLY A 654 -20.00 26.85 -13.22
N ASP A 655 -19.12 26.04 -13.81
CA ASP A 655 -19.04 24.61 -13.51
C ASP A 655 -17.98 24.38 -12.42
N TYR A 656 -18.45 24.31 -11.18
CA TYR A 656 -17.65 23.91 -10.03
C TYR A 656 -17.61 22.38 -9.94
N GLN A 657 -16.73 21.84 -9.11
CA GLN A 657 -16.59 20.40 -8.96
C GLN A 657 -16.75 19.99 -7.51
N PHE A 658 -17.39 18.86 -7.27
CA PHE A 658 -17.28 18.13 -6.01
C PHE A 658 -16.45 16.87 -6.22
N VAL A 659 -15.54 16.58 -5.29
CA VAL A 659 -14.55 15.49 -5.41
C VAL A 659 -14.39 14.77 -4.09
N CYS A 660 -14.15 13.46 -4.14
CA CYS A 660 -13.64 12.72 -3.00
C CYS A 660 -12.12 12.89 -2.93
N SER A 661 -11.65 13.57 -1.89
CA SER A 661 -10.21 13.83 -1.67
C SER A 661 -9.51 12.75 -0.86
N PHE A 662 -10.22 11.67 -0.50
CA PHE A 662 -9.58 10.51 0.09
C PHE A 662 -8.51 9.95 -0.87
N PRO A 663 -7.32 9.57 -0.36
CA PRO A 663 -6.22 9.10 -1.19
C PRO A 663 -6.60 8.03 -2.22
N GLY A 664 -6.22 8.26 -3.48
CA GLY A 664 -6.56 7.37 -4.60
C GLY A 664 -7.95 7.56 -5.22
N HIS A 665 -8.88 8.29 -4.59
CA HIS A 665 -10.25 8.44 -5.11
C HIS A 665 -10.42 9.61 -6.06
N SER A 666 -9.67 10.69 -5.83
CA SER A 666 -9.93 11.99 -6.45
C SER A 666 -9.93 11.98 -7.97
N SER A 667 -9.17 11.11 -8.64
CA SER A 667 -9.11 11.02 -10.10
C SER A 667 -10.37 10.44 -10.74
N LEU A 668 -11.18 9.70 -9.98
CA LEU A 668 -12.33 8.93 -10.49
C LEU A 668 -13.65 9.35 -9.86
N MET A 669 -13.60 9.81 -8.62
CA MET A 669 -14.78 10.17 -7.84
C MET A 669 -14.99 11.67 -7.84
N GLN A 670 -15.54 12.17 -8.94
CA GLN A 670 -15.86 13.59 -9.16
C GLN A 670 -17.27 13.75 -9.72
N GLY A 671 -17.86 14.91 -9.47
CA GLY A 671 -19.06 15.37 -10.16
C GLY A 671 -19.07 16.89 -10.32
N THR A 672 -20.06 17.40 -11.06
CA THR A 672 -20.16 18.82 -11.38
C THR A 672 -21.22 19.51 -10.54
N LEU A 673 -20.86 20.56 -9.81
CA LEU A 673 -21.80 21.50 -9.21
C LEU A 673 -21.94 22.71 -10.14
N LYS A 674 -22.99 22.71 -10.95
CA LYS A 674 -23.28 23.80 -11.86
C LYS A 674 -23.97 24.94 -11.11
N VAL A 675 -23.34 26.10 -11.09
CA VAL A 675 -23.91 27.32 -10.51
C VAL A 675 -24.55 28.15 -11.61
N VAL A 676 -25.86 28.39 -11.51
CA VAL A 676 -26.66 29.16 -12.48
C VAL A 676 -27.12 30.49 -11.90
N LYS A 677 -27.46 31.45 -12.77
CA LYS A 677 -27.91 32.79 -12.34
C LYS A 677 -29.31 32.80 -11.77
#